data_AF-A0A9P5G1Y6-F1
#
_entry.id   AF-A0A9P5G1Y6-F1
#
_cell.length_a   1.000
_cell.length_b   1.000
_cell.length_c   1.000
_cell.angle_alpha   90.00
_cell.angle_beta   90.00
_cell.angle_gamma   90.00
#
_symmetry.space_group_name_H-M   'P 1'
#
loop_
_entity.id
_entity.type
_entity.pdbx_description
1 polymer ?
#
loop_
_entity_poly.entity_id
_entity_poly.type
_entity_poly.pdbx_seq_one_letter_code
_entity_poly.pdbx_strand_id
1 'polypeptide(L)'
;MGTTVATNALLERKGDRVAFIVTKGFGDILRIGQQARPSIFDLSVSKLGLLYEDVIEIDERVTIEGYSENNEPETFDVEGDDQLVVGISGEVIRVLKTPEEDKIRQALLKVWESGIKSLAISLLHSFTYPKHEQIVATIAREIGFDVSVSSDIQPMIKIVSRANSATADAYLSPITTRYVQNFGKQFKGGLETVGHKLLFMQSDGGLTSWSTFSGLKAILSGPAGGVVGYAKTSFDEESNIPILGFDMGGTSTDVSRYSGVLEHIFETTTAEVTIQSPQLDINTVAAGGGSILFWRKGLFAVGPESASAHPGPACYRKGGPLTVTDANLFVGRILPEYFPHIFGPNEDQPLDEQIVKQKFIELTAEINNDRPGLTPLSPEEVAMGFLTVANETMCRPIRSLTEGKGHVTAAHYLASFGGAGGQHACAVANNLGISRVIIHKYSSILSAYGMSLADVVHEVQRPESAVLSPESLAGLNQRLDVISKEALDALVDQGFQESEIEVERYLNLRYKGTETLIMVREPADSTISYAETFVEKHKQEFGFTLERDILVGDIRVRGVGKRASLASTTPESDYKKFGNTFVPADSAARTAVQKVYFENKGWLDANVYPIANLARGQRVKGPAMIIDNTQTIVVDPNATASILTNHVVLDLERLDKTEIDSKTVDPIQLSVFGHRFMSIAEQMGQTLQKTSISTNIKERLDFSCAIFAPDGGLVANAPHIPVHLGSMSSAVAYQRSMWEGKLKEGDVLMANHPAHGGSHLPDITVITPVFQKGTDKIIFWAASRGHHSDIGGITAGSMPPFSKELWEEGAMIPGYKVVNGGKFDEDGVIELLYNQPSKYPGCEGSRSLSDSISDLKAQIAANNKGISLLNSLIDSFSLEVVQFYMQAIQDNAETAVRELLKSFSRKYPNTKLSAWDQIDDGTPIQLSITIDNKTGSAIFDFEGTGKQIYGNLNAPRAITSSAIIYVLRSLISESIPLNQGCLKPIDIRIPEGTLLAPGKEAATVGGNVETSQRITDVILRAFRAMGASQGTCNNLTFGKAGFGYYETIAGGAGAGPSWDGQSGVQIHMTNTRSTDPEILEKRYPCILHEFSIRHGSGGRGLNNGGDGVVRDIEFRVPLQVSILSERRVIAPYGMEGGEPGSRGENLWLRSNEDGSGHRAVSLGGKNSAWFAAGDHIVIKTPGGGGYGSPNDTSADKATGAATSSGKFIPRAGGSVIQRQSAGESSA
;
A
#
# COMPACT_ATOMS: atom_id res chain seq x y z
N MET A 1 -27.61 -5.08 -13.49
CA MET A 1 -26.79 -6.31 -13.42
C MET A 1 -25.43 -5.96 -12.89
N GLY A 2 -24.78 -6.84 -12.14
CA GLY A 2 -23.35 -6.72 -11.81
C GLY A 2 -22.56 -7.79 -12.54
N THR A 3 -21.25 -7.60 -12.69
CA THR A 3 -20.37 -8.58 -13.32
C THR A 3 -18.99 -8.56 -12.69
N THR A 4 -18.40 -9.74 -12.51
CA THR A 4 -17.00 -9.90 -12.08
C THR A 4 -16.06 -10.13 -13.27
N VAL A 5 -16.58 -10.19 -14.50
CA VAL A 5 -15.80 -10.55 -15.70
C VAL A 5 -14.57 -9.67 -15.88
N ALA A 6 -14.69 -8.35 -15.67
CA ALA A 6 -13.56 -7.43 -15.79
C ALA A 6 -12.51 -7.64 -14.69
N THR A 7 -12.96 -7.75 -13.43
CA THR A 7 -12.09 -8.02 -12.28
C THR A 7 -11.34 -9.34 -12.45
N ASN A 8 -12.03 -10.42 -12.83
CA ASN A 8 -11.41 -11.73 -13.04
C ASN A 8 -10.46 -11.71 -14.23
N ALA A 9 -10.82 -11.05 -15.34
CA ALA A 9 -9.92 -10.92 -16.49
C ALA A 9 -8.63 -10.17 -16.14
N LEU A 10 -8.72 -9.12 -15.30
CA LEU A 10 -7.56 -8.38 -14.83
C LEU A 10 -6.66 -9.23 -13.91
N LEU A 11 -7.27 -9.94 -12.95
CA LEU A 11 -6.55 -10.76 -11.97
C LEU A 11 -5.92 -12.00 -12.61
N GLU A 12 -6.66 -12.69 -13.48
CA GLU A 12 -6.19 -13.88 -14.21
C GLU A 12 -5.28 -13.54 -15.40
N ARG A 13 -5.11 -12.25 -15.72
CA ARG A 13 -4.37 -11.75 -16.89
C ARG A 13 -4.89 -12.37 -18.20
N LYS A 14 -6.22 -12.39 -18.36
CA LYS A 14 -6.95 -12.88 -19.53
C LYS A 14 -7.73 -11.76 -20.23
N GLY A 15 -7.07 -10.65 -20.49
CA GLY A 15 -7.56 -9.51 -21.29
C GLY A 15 -7.45 -9.70 -22.79
N ASP A 16 -7.78 -8.64 -23.53
CA ASP A 16 -7.45 -8.55 -24.95
C ASP A 16 -5.97 -8.19 -25.17
N ARG A 17 -5.47 -8.39 -26.39
CA ARG A 17 -4.11 -8.00 -26.76
C ARG A 17 -4.07 -6.49 -27.00
N VAL A 18 -3.21 -5.78 -26.27
CA VAL A 18 -3.11 -4.31 -26.29
C VAL A 18 -1.73 -3.86 -26.77
N ALA A 19 -1.69 -2.80 -27.58
CA ALA A 19 -0.48 -1.99 -27.74
C ALA A 19 -0.64 -0.63 -27.05
N PHE A 20 0.43 -0.17 -26.41
CA PHE A 20 0.48 1.09 -25.68
C PHE A 20 1.15 2.18 -26.51
N ILE A 21 0.53 3.35 -26.62
CA ILE A 21 1.07 4.51 -27.32
C ILE A 21 1.42 5.58 -26.30
N VAL A 22 2.66 6.04 -26.32
CA VAL A 22 3.19 6.99 -25.32
C VAL A 22 4.16 7.99 -25.96
N THR A 23 4.43 9.08 -25.26
CA THR A 23 5.48 10.05 -25.62
C THR A 23 6.84 9.36 -25.74
N LYS A 24 7.63 9.73 -26.74
CA LYS A 24 8.99 9.21 -26.93
C LYS A 24 9.90 9.50 -25.74
N GLY A 25 10.70 8.50 -25.37
CA GLY A 25 11.53 8.49 -24.16
C GLY A 25 10.83 7.87 -22.95
N PHE A 26 9.56 7.46 -23.08
CA PHE A 26 8.71 6.95 -21.99
C PHE A 26 8.11 5.57 -22.29
N GLY A 27 8.63 4.83 -23.28
CA GLY A 27 8.16 3.48 -23.64
C GLY A 27 8.14 2.47 -22.48
N ASP A 28 9.02 2.64 -21.48
CA ASP A 28 9.09 1.79 -20.30
C ASP A 28 8.43 2.39 -19.04
N ILE A 29 7.70 3.51 -19.16
CA ILE A 29 7.20 4.25 -17.99
C ILE A 29 6.32 3.39 -17.07
N LEU A 30 5.50 2.49 -17.64
CA LEU A 30 4.69 1.54 -16.88
C LEU A 30 5.48 0.35 -16.34
N ARG A 31 6.57 -0.04 -17.00
CA ARG A 31 7.48 -1.10 -16.53
C ARG A 31 8.29 -0.67 -15.32
N ILE A 32 8.74 0.58 -15.33
CA ILE A 32 9.36 1.22 -14.18
C ILE A 32 8.29 1.49 -13.12
N GLY A 33 7.14 2.04 -13.53
CA GLY A 33 6.03 2.43 -12.67
C GLY A 33 6.49 3.49 -11.67
N GLN A 34 6.21 3.27 -10.39
CA GLN A 34 6.69 4.12 -9.30
C GLN A 34 8.06 3.67 -8.75
N GLN A 35 8.82 2.84 -9.47
CA GLN A 35 10.13 2.25 -9.13
C GLN A 35 10.24 1.44 -7.82
N ALA A 36 9.28 1.54 -6.90
CA ALA A 36 9.25 0.78 -5.65
C ALA A 36 9.01 -0.72 -5.89
N ARG A 37 9.59 -1.56 -5.04
CA ARG A 37 9.30 -3.00 -4.99
C ARG A 37 8.03 -3.26 -4.15
N PRO A 38 7.13 -4.14 -4.63
CA PRO A 38 5.90 -4.49 -3.91
C PRO A 38 6.12 -5.13 -2.52
N SER A 39 7.15 -5.97 -2.36
CA SER A 39 7.50 -6.59 -1.07
C SER A 39 8.96 -6.33 -0.71
N ILE A 40 9.20 -5.66 0.42
CA ILE A 40 10.54 -5.13 0.72
C ILE A 40 11.58 -6.21 1.05
N PHE A 41 11.16 -7.39 1.52
CA PHE A 41 12.04 -8.48 1.95
C PHE A 41 12.19 -9.61 0.92
N ASP A 42 11.53 -9.51 -0.23
CA ASP A 42 11.67 -10.49 -1.31
C ASP A 42 12.90 -10.18 -2.15
N LEU A 43 13.89 -11.08 -2.14
CA LEU A 43 15.11 -10.95 -2.94
C LEU A 43 14.87 -11.18 -4.44
N SER A 44 13.80 -11.90 -4.81
CA SER A 44 13.47 -12.15 -6.22
C SER A 44 12.83 -10.95 -6.91
N VAL A 45 12.25 -10.04 -6.12
CA VAL A 45 11.56 -8.82 -6.57
C VAL A 45 10.70 -9.08 -7.81
N SER A 46 9.53 -9.70 -7.64
CA SER A 46 8.58 -9.89 -8.75
C SER A 46 7.60 -8.72 -8.80
N LYS A 47 7.53 -8.02 -9.94
CA LYS A 47 6.36 -7.20 -10.32
C LYS A 47 5.43 -8.06 -11.18
N LEU A 48 4.12 -7.80 -11.16
CA LEU A 48 3.20 -8.40 -12.12
C LEU A 48 3.49 -7.89 -13.54
N GLY A 49 3.15 -8.70 -14.54
CA GLY A 49 3.37 -8.36 -15.95
C GLY A 49 2.61 -7.10 -16.39
N LEU A 50 3.01 -6.56 -17.53
CA LEU A 50 2.33 -5.44 -18.18
C LEU A 50 1.00 -5.90 -18.79
N LEU A 51 0.05 -4.97 -18.96
CA LEU A 51 -1.23 -5.24 -19.63
C LEU A 51 -1.16 -5.08 -21.17
N TYR A 52 -0.02 -4.65 -21.70
CA TYR A 52 0.24 -4.48 -23.12
C TYR A 52 1.36 -5.40 -23.61
N GLU A 53 1.32 -5.75 -24.89
CA GLU A 53 2.31 -6.62 -25.56
C GLU A 53 3.34 -5.82 -26.37
N ASP A 54 2.97 -4.65 -26.85
CA ASP A 54 3.80 -3.80 -27.70
C ASP A 54 3.67 -2.33 -27.29
N VAL A 55 4.71 -1.53 -27.54
CA VAL A 55 4.74 -0.10 -27.21
C VAL A 55 5.22 0.70 -28.41
N ILE A 56 4.50 1.78 -28.73
CA ILE A 56 4.90 2.75 -29.74
C ILE A 56 5.13 4.10 -29.08
N GLU A 57 6.31 4.63 -29.33
CA GLU A 57 6.70 5.96 -28.93
C GLU A 57 6.39 6.96 -30.05
N ILE A 58 5.60 7.99 -29.73
CA ILE A 58 5.29 9.10 -30.64
C ILE A 58 6.32 10.21 -30.44
N ASP A 59 6.78 10.81 -31.53
CA ASP A 59 7.72 11.94 -31.49
C ASP A 59 6.95 13.25 -31.36
N GLU A 60 6.38 13.51 -30.19
CA GLU A 60 5.63 14.70 -29.81
C GLU A 60 6.09 15.21 -28.44
N ARG A 61 5.80 16.48 -28.13
CA ARG A 61 6.05 17.00 -26.79
C ARG A 61 5.30 18.30 -26.51
N VAL A 62 4.72 18.38 -25.32
CA VAL A 62 4.24 19.62 -24.70
C VAL A 62 4.75 19.71 -23.27
N THR A 63 4.82 20.90 -22.69
CA THR A 63 5.17 21.13 -21.27
C THR A 63 4.32 22.25 -20.68
N ILE A 64 4.16 22.27 -19.36
CA ILE A 64 3.61 23.43 -18.66
C ILE A 64 4.65 24.56 -18.70
N GLU A 65 4.22 25.78 -19.04
CA GLU A 65 5.13 26.90 -19.23
C GLU A 65 5.67 27.43 -17.90
N GLY A 66 4.80 27.57 -16.89
CA GLY A 66 5.18 27.93 -15.52
C GLY A 66 5.50 26.72 -14.63
N TYR A 67 5.88 26.98 -13.38
CA TYR A 67 6.17 25.93 -12.38
C TYR A 67 5.78 26.38 -10.97
N SER A 68 5.35 25.43 -10.13
CA SER A 68 4.69 25.72 -8.84
C SER A 68 5.63 26.22 -7.74
N GLU A 69 6.92 25.88 -7.80
CA GLU A 69 7.94 26.37 -6.86
C GLU A 69 8.44 27.79 -7.20
N ASN A 70 7.83 28.45 -8.20
CA ASN A 70 8.07 29.86 -8.42
C ASN A 70 7.28 30.70 -7.39
N ASN A 71 7.99 31.48 -6.59
CA ASN A 71 7.38 32.39 -5.60
C ASN A 71 6.99 33.75 -6.21
N GLU A 72 7.32 34.00 -7.48
CA GLU A 72 6.97 35.22 -8.19
C GLU A 72 5.83 34.94 -9.20
N PRO A 73 4.78 35.78 -9.26
CA PRO A 73 3.71 35.61 -10.25
C PRO A 73 4.25 35.74 -11.68
N GLU A 74 4.04 34.73 -12.49
CA GLU A 74 4.36 34.76 -13.92
C GLU A 74 3.15 35.20 -14.74
N THR A 75 3.39 36.04 -15.74
CA THR A 75 2.40 36.42 -16.74
C THR A 75 2.93 36.04 -18.11
N PHE A 76 2.14 35.33 -18.90
CA PHE A 76 2.53 34.81 -20.20
C PHE A 76 1.74 35.52 -21.31
N ASP A 77 2.44 36.03 -22.32
CA ASP A 77 1.83 36.61 -23.52
C ASP A 77 1.48 35.49 -24.51
N VAL A 78 0.34 34.83 -24.27
CA VAL A 78 -0.13 33.72 -25.10
C VAL A 78 -0.51 34.19 -26.51
N GLU A 79 -0.93 35.44 -26.69
CA GLU A 79 -1.27 35.99 -28.01
C GLU A 79 -0.01 36.31 -28.85
N GLY A 80 1.14 36.53 -28.19
CA GLY A 80 2.41 36.87 -28.84
C GLY A 80 3.34 35.69 -29.19
N ASP A 81 3.07 34.48 -28.71
CA ASP A 81 3.88 33.27 -28.98
C ASP A 81 3.00 32.12 -29.49
N ASP A 82 3.13 31.80 -30.78
CA ASP A 82 2.36 30.74 -31.47
C ASP A 82 2.56 29.33 -30.86
N GLN A 83 3.58 29.14 -30.02
CA GLN A 83 3.82 27.87 -29.31
C GLN A 83 3.10 27.80 -27.97
N LEU A 84 2.59 28.92 -27.45
CA LEU A 84 1.85 28.98 -26.20
C LEU A 84 0.36 28.84 -26.43
N VAL A 85 -0.29 28.04 -25.59
CA VAL A 85 -1.74 27.83 -25.60
C VAL A 85 -2.25 27.73 -24.16
N VAL A 86 -3.47 28.17 -23.91
CA VAL A 86 -4.12 27.91 -22.62
C VAL A 86 -4.71 26.51 -22.64
N GLY A 87 -4.23 25.64 -21.74
CA GLY A 87 -4.75 24.29 -21.54
C GLY A 87 -6.12 24.27 -20.88
N ILE A 88 -6.77 23.11 -20.88
CA ILE A 88 -8.12 22.92 -20.30
C ILE A 88 -8.13 23.17 -18.79
N SER A 89 -6.99 22.94 -18.11
CA SER A 89 -6.83 23.24 -16.67
C SER A 89 -6.72 24.73 -16.37
N GLY A 90 -6.57 25.59 -17.39
CA GLY A 90 -6.26 27.01 -17.25
C GLY A 90 -4.76 27.33 -17.20
N GLU A 91 -3.89 26.31 -17.14
CA GLU A 91 -2.44 26.47 -17.19
C GLU A 91 -1.98 26.78 -18.62
N VAL A 92 -0.92 27.59 -18.75
CA VAL A 92 -0.29 27.87 -20.05
C VAL A 92 0.63 26.72 -20.43
N ILE A 93 0.44 26.19 -21.63
CA ILE A 93 1.14 25.04 -22.19
C ILE A 93 2.00 25.50 -23.35
N ARG A 94 3.25 25.04 -23.39
CA ARG A 94 4.15 25.21 -24.53
C ARG A 94 4.16 23.95 -25.39
N VAL A 95 3.89 24.10 -26.68
CA VAL A 95 3.99 23.02 -27.68
C VAL A 95 5.41 22.97 -28.22
N LEU A 96 6.20 22.00 -27.77
CA LEU A 96 7.61 21.83 -28.16
C LEU A 96 7.75 21.04 -29.46
N LYS A 97 6.89 20.04 -29.68
CA LYS A 97 6.88 19.20 -30.88
C LYS A 97 5.48 18.68 -31.18
N THR A 98 4.99 18.95 -32.38
CA THR A 98 3.73 18.41 -32.90
C THR A 98 3.97 17.02 -33.53
N PRO A 99 3.07 16.05 -33.31
CA PRO A 99 3.20 14.72 -33.89
C PRO A 99 3.04 14.72 -35.41
N GLU A 100 3.76 13.83 -36.10
CA GLU A 100 3.69 13.66 -37.56
C GLU A 100 2.72 12.53 -37.94
N GLU A 101 1.58 12.87 -38.55
CA GLU A 101 0.48 11.94 -38.85
C GLU A 101 0.88 10.73 -39.71
N ASP A 102 1.70 10.94 -40.76
CA ASP A 102 2.14 9.86 -41.65
C ASP A 102 3.00 8.82 -40.92
N LYS A 103 3.86 9.26 -40.00
CA LYS A 103 4.69 8.37 -39.18
C LYS A 103 3.82 7.58 -38.20
N ILE A 104 2.84 8.24 -37.58
CA ILE A 104 1.85 7.58 -36.71
C ILE A 104 1.12 6.49 -37.49
N ARG A 105 0.57 6.83 -38.66
CA ARG A 105 -0.19 5.88 -39.48
C ARG A 105 0.66 4.66 -39.86
N GLN A 106 1.92 4.87 -40.26
CA GLN A 106 2.84 3.76 -40.57
C GLN A 106 3.14 2.88 -39.36
N ALA A 107 3.34 3.46 -38.17
CA ALA A 107 3.57 2.69 -36.94
C ALA A 107 2.32 1.88 -36.55
N LEU A 108 1.13 2.50 -36.60
CA LEU A 108 -0.12 1.84 -36.26
C LEU A 108 -0.50 0.72 -37.25
N LEU A 109 -0.21 0.87 -38.54
CA LEU A 109 -0.43 -0.20 -39.52
C LEU A 109 0.41 -1.45 -39.23
N LYS A 110 1.65 -1.30 -38.75
CA LYS A 110 2.49 -2.44 -38.35
C LYS A 110 1.89 -3.20 -37.17
N VAL A 111 1.36 -2.48 -36.17
CA VAL A 111 0.67 -3.09 -35.03
C VAL A 111 -0.63 -3.77 -35.46
N TRP A 112 -1.36 -3.16 -36.41
CA TRP A 112 -2.57 -3.75 -36.96
C TRP A 112 -2.28 -5.10 -37.65
N GLU A 113 -1.18 -5.17 -38.40
CA GLU A 113 -0.69 -6.35 -39.10
C GLU A 113 -0.19 -7.46 -38.15
N SER A 114 0.28 -7.11 -36.94
CA SER A 114 0.66 -8.08 -35.90
C SER A 114 -0.54 -8.75 -35.20
N GLY A 115 -1.75 -8.31 -35.53
CA GLY A 115 -3.01 -8.87 -35.04
C GLY A 115 -3.53 -8.24 -33.75
N ILE A 116 -2.88 -7.19 -33.24
CA ILE A 116 -3.39 -6.38 -32.12
C ILE A 116 -4.53 -5.48 -32.63
N LYS A 117 -5.63 -5.39 -31.87
CA LYS A 117 -6.84 -4.63 -32.25
C LYS A 117 -7.27 -3.60 -31.22
N SER A 118 -6.70 -3.65 -30.02
CA SER A 118 -6.96 -2.68 -28.96
C SER A 118 -5.72 -1.80 -28.72
N LEU A 119 -5.92 -0.49 -28.57
CA LEU A 119 -4.87 0.49 -28.30
C LEU A 119 -5.19 1.29 -27.03
N ALA A 120 -4.17 1.49 -26.21
CA ALA A 120 -4.18 2.47 -25.14
C ALA A 120 -3.29 3.65 -25.54
N ILE A 121 -3.80 4.88 -25.45
CA ILE A 121 -3.05 6.09 -25.78
C ILE A 121 -2.90 6.95 -24.52
N SER A 122 -1.67 7.23 -24.11
CA SER A 122 -1.39 8.16 -23.02
C SER A 122 -0.12 8.97 -23.27
N LEU A 123 -0.27 10.26 -23.55
CA LEU A 123 0.83 11.20 -23.80
C LEU A 123 1.01 12.15 -22.61
N LEU A 124 2.25 12.63 -22.42
CA LEU A 124 2.57 13.58 -21.35
C LEU A 124 1.76 14.87 -21.46
N HIS A 125 1.23 15.32 -20.31
CA HIS A 125 0.36 16.47 -20.11
C HIS A 125 -0.95 16.46 -20.91
N SER A 126 -1.37 15.31 -21.43
CA SER A 126 -2.61 15.18 -22.19
C SER A 126 -3.88 15.50 -21.38
N PHE A 127 -3.80 15.42 -20.04
CA PHE A 127 -4.88 15.81 -19.14
C PHE A 127 -5.30 17.29 -19.33
N THR A 128 -4.38 18.16 -19.72
CA THR A 128 -4.64 19.58 -19.99
C THR A 128 -4.53 19.95 -21.47
N TYR A 129 -3.74 19.20 -22.25
CA TYR A 129 -3.61 19.37 -23.70
C TYR A 129 -3.89 18.07 -24.48
N PRO A 130 -5.17 17.68 -24.67
CA PRO A 130 -5.54 16.38 -25.26
C PRO A 130 -5.36 16.32 -26.79
N LYS A 131 -5.04 17.43 -27.45
CA LYS A 131 -5.06 17.54 -28.92
C LYS A 131 -4.15 16.52 -29.61
N HIS A 132 -2.95 16.26 -29.06
CA HIS A 132 -2.03 15.26 -29.62
C HIS A 132 -2.59 13.84 -29.50
N GLU A 133 -3.22 13.48 -28.37
CA GLU A 133 -3.88 12.17 -28.22
C GLU A 133 -5.02 12.01 -29.23
N GLN A 134 -5.81 13.06 -29.46
CA GLN A 134 -6.94 13.01 -30.39
C GLN A 134 -6.51 12.84 -31.85
N ILE A 135 -5.36 13.38 -32.25
CA ILE A 135 -4.77 13.13 -33.57
C ILE A 135 -4.46 11.64 -33.73
N VAL A 136 -3.76 11.05 -32.76
CA VAL A 136 -3.42 9.61 -32.77
C VAL A 136 -4.69 8.75 -32.75
N ALA A 137 -5.66 9.08 -31.90
CA ALA A 137 -6.92 8.36 -31.76
C ALA A 137 -7.75 8.39 -33.06
N THR A 138 -7.78 9.51 -33.77
CA THR A 138 -8.48 9.64 -35.05
C THR A 138 -7.87 8.70 -36.09
N ILE A 139 -6.55 8.72 -36.25
CA ILE A 139 -5.83 7.85 -37.19
C ILE A 139 -6.04 6.37 -36.82
N ALA A 140 -5.97 6.03 -35.53
CA ALA A 140 -6.21 4.67 -35.05
C ALA A 140 -7.63 4.17 -35.35
N ARG A 141 -8.66 5.00 -35.13
CA ARG A 141 -10.06 4.67 -35.43
C ARG A 141 -10.29 4.50 -36.94
N GLU A 142 -9.64 5.29 -37.79
CA GLU A 142 -9.69 5.14 -39.25
C GLU A 142 -9.10 3.80 -39.73
N ILE A 143 -8.06 3.29 -39.05
CA ILE A 143 -7.48 1.98 -39.34
C ILE A 143 -8.41 0.84 -38.85
N GLY A 144 -9.18 1.09 -37.79
CA GLY A 144 -10.17 0.17 -37.24
C GLY A 144 -9.85 -0.38 -35.85
N PHE A 145 -8.97 0.27 -35.09
CA PHE A 145 -8.67 -0.11 -33.71
C PHE A 145 -9.82 0.26 -32.76
N ASP A 146 -9.99 -0.55 -31.70
CA ASP A 146 -10.64 -0.14 -30.47
C ASP A 146 -9.65 0.72 -29.67
N VAL A 147 -10.03 1.94 -29.28
CA VAL A 147 -9.09 2.93 -28.73
C VAL A 147 -9.55 3.45 -27.38
N SER A 148 -8.73 3.27 -26.35
CA SER A 148 -8.86 3.89 -25.02
C SER A 148 -7.90 5.06 -24.93
N VAL A 149 -8.46 6.28 -24.90
CA VAL A 149 -7.70 7.54 -24.87
C VAL A 149 -7.65 8.07 -23.44
N SER A 150 -6.45 8.32 -22.92
CA SER A 150 -6.28 8.63 -21.51
C SER A 150 -6.94 9.94 -21.10
N SER A 151 -6.90 10.97 -21.95
CA SER A 151 -7.58 12.24 -21.70
C SER A 151 -9.11 12.15 -21.72
N ASP A 152 -9.68 11.14 -22.38
CA ASP A 152 -11.14 10.97 -22.48
C ASP A 152 -11.67 10.16 -21.30
N ILE A 153 -10.88 9.20 -20.82
CA ILE A 153 -11.26 8.32 -19.71
C ILE A 153 -11.03 9.00 -18.37
N GLN A 154 -9.86 9.63 -18.19
CA GLN A 154 -9.47 10.24 -16.92
C GLN A 154 -8.55 11.44 -17.16
N PRO A 155 -9.09 12.66 -17.38
CA PRO A 155 -8.31 13.87 -17.65
C PRO A 155 -7.65 14.45 -16.38
N MET A 156 -6.88 13.62 -15.66
CA MET A 156 -6.18 13.99 -14.43
C MET A 156 -4.66 13.88 -14.60
N ILE A 157 -3.93 14.75 -13.91
CA ILE A 157 -2.47 14.71 -13.86
C ILE A 157 -1.96 13.40 -13.23
N LYS A 158 -0.72 13.04 -13.57
CA LYS A 158 0.05 11.82 -13.26
C LYS A 158 0.00 10.78 -14.38
N ILE A 159 1.01 10.81 -15.24
CA ILE A 159 1.08 9.95 -16.43
C ILE A 159 1.09 8.46 -16.07
N VAL A 160 1.74 8.04 -14.97
CA VAL A 160 1.82 6.61 -14.61
C VAL A 160 0.44 6.04 -14.29
N SER A 161 -0.31 6.71 -13.41
CA SER A 161 -1.65 6.27 -13.01
C SER A 161 -2.67 6.41 -14.15
N ARG A 162 -2.56 7.49 -14.94
CA ARG A 162 -3.43 7.73 -16.09
C ARG A 162 -3.19 6.71 -17.22
N ALA A 163 -1.94 6.41 -17.53
CA ALA A 163 -1.57 5.41 -18.53
C ALA A 163 -1.95 3.98 -18.09
N ASN A 164 -1.80 3.64 -16.81
CA ASN A 164 -2.32 2.37 -16.26
C ASN A 164 -3.83 2.25 -16.46
N SER A 165 -4.58 3.33 -16.23
CA SER A 165 -6.03 3.36 -16.41
C SER A 165 -6.44 3.19 -17.87
N ALA A 166 -5.77 3.90 -18.80
CA ALA A 166 -6.01 3.75 -20.24
C ALA A 166 -5.68 2.34 -20.74
N THR A 167 -4.59 1.74 -20.24
CA THR A 167 -4.21 0.37 -20.59
C THR A 167 -5.17 -0.66 -20.00
N ALA A 168 -5.60 -0.49 -18.76
CA ALA A 168 -6.60 -1.35 -18.14
C ALA A 168 -7.94 -1.30 -18.88
N ASP A 169 -8.39 -0.12 -19.30
CA ASP A 169 -9.61 0.00 -20.10
C ASP A 169 -9.45 -0.68 -21.48
N ALA A 170 -8.35 -0.44 -22.20
CA ALA A 170 -8.07 -1.08 -23.49
C ALA A 170 -8.02 -2.62 -23.38
N TYR A 171 -7.51 -3.12 -22.26
CA TYR A 171 -7.37 -4.54 -21.96
C TYR A 171 -8.72 -5.21 -21.65
N LEU A 172 -9.63 -4.49 -21.00
CA LEU A 172 -10.87 -5.04 -20.42
C LEU A 172 -12.13 -4.70 -21.23
N SER A 173 -12.20 -3.52 -21.86
CA SER A 173 -13.37 -3.04 -22.61
C SER A 173 -13.81 -4.01 -23.72
N PRO A 174 -12.91 -4.58 -24.55
CA PRO A 174 -13.33 -5.57 -25.54
C PRO A 174 -14.00 -6.82 -24.93
N ILE A 175 -13.57 -7.24 -23.73
CA ILE A 175 -14.15 -8.38 -23.03
C ILE A 175 -15.53 -8.04 -22.51
N THR A 176 -15.69 -6.89 -21.84
CA THR A 176 -16.99 -6.47 -21.31
C THR A 176 -17.99 -6.23 -22.45
N THR A 177 -17.57 -5.62 -23.57
CA THR A 177 -18.41 -5.46 -24.76
C THR A 177 -18.85 -6.82 -25.33
N ARG A 178 -17.93 -7.79 -25.50
CA ARG A 178 -18.31 -9.14 -25.96
C ARG A 178 -19.28 -9.84 -25.00
N TYR A 179 -19.09 -9.68 -23.70
CA TYR A 179 -19.98 -10.22 -22.67
C TYR A 179 -21.39 -9.63 -22.80
N VAL A 180 -21.50 -8.29 -22.88
CA VAL A 180 -22.78 -7.58 -23.05
C VAL A 180 -23.47 -7.97 -24.35
N GLN A 181 -22.74 -8.04 -25.47
CA GLN A 181 -23.28 -8.46 -26.76
C GLN A 181 -23.81 -9.90 -26.75
N ASN A 182 -23.06 -10.84 -26.14
CA ASN A 182 -23.49 -12.23 -26.04
C ASN A 182 -24.71 -12.40 -25.15
N PHE A 183 -24.78 -11.66 -24.04
CA PHE A 183 -25.98 -11.58 -23.21
C PHE A 183 -27.16 -11.02 -24.01
N GLY A 184 -26.92 -9.96 -24.79
CA GLY A 184 -27.87 -9.35 -25.71
C GLY A 184 -28.53 -10.30 -26.70
N LYS A 185 -27.78 -11.27 -27.23
CA LYS A 185 -28.29 -12.29 -28.18
C LYS A 185 -29.41 -13.16 -27.59
N GLN A 186 -29.52 -13.23 -26.26
CA GLN A 186 -30.59 -13.98 -25.59
C GLN A 186 -31.93 -13.23 -25.56
N PHE A 187 -31.93 -11.91 -25.82
CA PHE A 187 -33.16 -11.13 -25.95
C PHE A 187 -33.72 -11.20 -27.37
N LYS A 188 -35.04 -11.35 -27.48
CA LYS A 188 -35.74 -11.36 -28.77
C LYS A 188 -35.62 -9.98 -29.43
N GLY A 189 -34.76 -9.88 -30.45
CA GLY A 189 -34.46 -8.63 -31.18
C GLY A 189 -33.20 -7.89 -30.71
N GLY A 190 -32.40 -8.49 -29.82
CA GLY A 190 -31.10 -7.97 -29.39
C GLY A 190 -31.19 -6.79 -28.42
N LEU A 191 -30.03 -6.16 -28.15
CA LEU A 191 -29.89 -5.08 -27.15
C LEU A 191 -30.72 -3.84 -27.48
N GLU A 192 -30.94 -3.54 -28.76
CA GLU A 192 -31.73 -2.37 -29.18
C GLU A 192 -33.19 -2.45 -28.70
N THR A 193 -33.76 -3.66 -28.62
CA THR A 193 -35.14 -3.84 -28.15
C THR A 193 -35.34 -3.57 -26.66
N VAL A 194 -34.28 -3.70 -25.85
CA VAL A 194 -34.30 -3.35 -24.44
C VAL A 194 -33.92 -1.88 -24.19
N GLY A 195 -33.39 -1.17 -25.21
CA GLY A 195 -33.00 0.24 -25.11
C GLY A 195 -32.11 0.50 -23.90
N HIS A 196 -32.33 1.61 -23.20
CA HIS A 196 -31.59 1.96 -21.98
C HIS A 196 -32.09 1.24 -20.70
N LYS A 197 -32.99 0.25 -20.80
CA LYS A 197 -33.55 -0.45 -19.63
C LYS A 197 -32.60 -1.50 -19.05
N LEU A 198 -31.66 -2.01 -19.86
CA LEU A 198 -30.61 -2.90 -19.38
C LEU A 198 -29.47 -2.08 -18.78
N LEU A 199 -29.34 -2.16 -17.47
CA LEU A 199 -28.38 -1.37 -16.69
C LEU A 199 -27.33 -2.25 -16.04
N PHE A 200 -26.11 -1.73 -15.94
CA PHE A 200 -24.97 -2.35 -15.29
C PHE A 200 -24.51 -1.52 -14.09
N MET A 201 -24.17 -2.20 -13.00
CA MET A 201 -23.56 -1.59 -11.83
C MET A 201 -22.14 -1.14 -12.17
N GLN A 202 -21.78 0.05 -11.72
CA GLN A 202 -20.45 0.61 -11.79
C GLN A 202 -19.77 0.53 -10.42
N SER A 203 -18.44 0.65 -10.42
CA SER A 203 -17.61 0.66 -9.20
C SER A 203 -17.96 1.76 -8.21
N ASP A 204 -18.58 2.85 -8.68
CA ASP A 204 -18.95 4.03 -7.90
C ASP A 204 -20.32 3.90 -7.19
N GLY A 205 -20.98 2.74 -7.31
CA GLY A 205 -22.29 2.44 -6.72
C GLY A 205 -23.49 2.87 -7.57
N GLY A 206 -23.27 3.48 -8.74
CA GLY A 206 -24.35 3.86 -9.64
C GLY A 206 -24.57 2.87 -10.78
N LEU A 207 -25.73 2.97 -11.42
CA LEU A 207 -26.06 2.21 -12.62
C LEU A 207 -25.73 3.02 -13.89
N THR A 208 -25.31 2.35 -14.95
CA THR A 208 -25.14 2.91 -16.29
C THR A 208 -25.77 2.03 -17.36
N SER A 209 -26.08 2.61 -18.52
CA SER A 209 -26.61 1.85 -19.66
C SER A 209 -25.57 0.89 -20.23
N TRP A 210 -26.03 -0.22 -20.81
CA TRP A 210 -25.16 -1.19 -21.47
C TRP A 210 -24.29 -0.59 -22.58
N SER A 211 -24.72 0.52 -23.21
CA SER A 211 -24.00 1.21 -24.28
C SER A 211 -22.81 2.04 -23.79
N THR A 212 -22.79 2.43 -22.52
CA THR A 212 -21.76 3.28 -21.89
C THR A 212 -20.92 2.53 -20.87
N PHE A 213 -21.11 1.22 -20.75
CA PHE A 213 -20.41 0.35 -19.84
C PHE A 213 -19.05 -0.05 -20.43
N SER A 214 -17.95 0.33 -19.75
CA SER A 214 -16.57 0.04 -20.17
C SER A 214 -15.89 -0.94 -19.22
N GLY A 215 -14.70 -1.42 -19.61
CA GLY A 215 -13.88 -2.31 -18.80
C GLY A 215 -13.52 -1.72 -17.45
N LEU A 216 -13.06 -0.46 -17.43
CA LEU A 216 -12.64 0.23 -16.22
C LEU A 216 -13.78 0.44 -15.21
N LYS A 217 -14.98 0.80 -15.71
CA LYS A 217 -16.20 0.97 -14.90
C LYS A 217 -16.76 -0.34 -14.32
N ALA A 218 -16.37 -1.49 -14.88
CA ALA A 218 -16.86 -2.80 -14.48
C ALA A 218 -16.11 -3.40 -13.28
N ILE A 219 -14.91 -2.89 -12.97
CA ILE A 219 -14.03 -3.40 -11.92
C ILE A 219 -14.72 -3.23 -10.55
N LEU A 220 -14.82 -4.29 -9.74
CA LEU A 220 -15.47 -4.26 -8.41
C LEU A 220 -16.96 -3.86 -8.43
N SER A 221 -17.65 -3.98 -9.58
CA SER A 221 -19.09 -3.66 -9.68
C SER A 221 -19.98 -4.56 -8.81
N GLY A 222 -19.55 -5.79 -8.50
CA GLY A 222 -20.27 -6.72 -7.63
C GLY A 222 -20.36 -6.20 -6.18
N PRO A 223 -19.22 -6.03 -5.49
CA PRO A 223 -19.17 -5.48 -4.13
C PRO A 223 -19.85 -4.12 -3.98
N ALA A 224 -19.76 -3.25 -4.99
CA ALA A 224 -20.45 -1.95 -4.99
C ALA A 224 -21.98 -2.09 -4.82
N GLY A 225 -22.59 -3.11 -5.42
CA GLY A 225 -24.00 -3.43 -5.19
C GLY A 225 -24.29 -3.82 -3.75
N GLY A 226 -23.37 -4.51 -3.08
CA GLY A 226 -23.46 -4.85 -1.65
C GLY A 226 -23.46 -3.60 -0.78
N VAL A 227 -22.60 -2.63 -1.11
CA VAL A 227 -22.54 -1.34 -0.42
C VAL A 227 -23.85 -0.58 -0.53
N VAL A 228 -24.38 -0.43 -1.74
CA VAL A 228 -25.71 0.19 -1.95
C VAL A 228 -26.79 -0.57 -1.19
N GLY A 229 -26.72 -1.91 -1.21
CA GLY A 229 -27.64 -2.78 -0.50
C GLY A 229 -27.72 -2.45 0.97
N TYR A 230 -26.63 -2.58 1.73
CA TYR A 230 -26.66 -2.32 3.16
C TYR A 230 -26.89 -0.83 3.48
N ALA A 231 -26.40 0.09 2.66
CA ALA A 231 -26.61 1.52 2.85
C ALA A 231 -28.10 1.87 2.78
N LYS A 232 -28.83 1.33 1.82
CA LYS A 232 -30.27 1.60 1.63
C LYS A 232 -31.17 0.78 2.56
N THR A 233 -30.71 -0.38 3.05
CA THR A 233 -31.55 -1.23 3.92
C THR A 233 -31.29 -1.07 5.40
N SER A 234 -30.09 -0.67 5.80
CA SER A 234 -29.65 -0.73 7.21
C SER A 234 -29.41 0.63 7.86
N PHE A 235 -29.26 1.70 7.08
CA PHE A 235 -29.10 3.05 7.62
C PHE A 235 -30.45 3.70 7.89
N ASP A 236 -30.56 4.42 9.00
CA ASP A 236 -31.76 5.13 9.41
C ASP A 236 -31.45 6.62 9.58
N GLU A 237 -32.07 7.46 8.75
CA GLU A 237 -31.82 8.91 8.71
C GLU A 237 -32.18 9.62 10.02
N GLU A 238 -33.13 9.09 10.80
CA GLU A 238 -33.56 9.69 12.07
C GLU A 238 -32.52 9.46 13.18
N SER A 239 -31.99 8.24 13.29
CA SER A 239 -30.94 7.91 14.26
C SER A 239 -29.55 8.41 13.84
N ASN A 240 -29.30 8.51 12.53
CA ASN A 240 -28.05 8.92 11.93
C ASN A 240 -26.83 8.14 12.47
N ILE A 241 -27.01 6.86 12.78
CA ILE A 241 -25.93 5.98 13.24
C ILE A 241 -25.20 5.40 12.02
N PRO A 242 -23.88 5.62 11.86
CA PRO A 242 -23.11 5.07 10.75
C PRO A 242 -23.09 3.53 10.73
N ILE A 243 -23.01 2.96 9.53
CA ILE A 243 -23.04 1.51 9.30
C ILE A 243 -21.72 1.04 8.68
N LEU A 244 -21.19 -0.07 9.18
CA LEU A 244 -20.07 -0.80 8.58
C LEU A 244 -20.59 -2.02 7.83
N GLY A 245 -20.33 -2.08 6.52
CA GLY A 245 -20.61 -3.25 5.71
C GLY A 245 -19.55 -4.34 5.93
N PHE A 246 -19.99 -5.58 6.10
CA PHE A 246 -19.16 -6.77 6.23
C PHE A 246 -19.75 -7.88 5.34
N ASP A 247 -19.24 -7.98 4.11
CA ASP A 247 -19.58 -9.03 3.15
C ASP A 247 -18.55 -10.16 3.24
N MET A 248 -18.93 -11.32 3.77
CA MET A 248 -18.02 -12.47 3.82
C MET A 248 -18.49 -13.58 2.88
N GLY A 249 -17.69 -13.81 1.84
CA GLY A 249 -17.90 -14.84 0.83
C GLY A 249 -17.05 -16.08 1.05
N GLY A 250 -16.95 -16.88 -0.02
CA GLY A 250 -16.14 -18.09 -0.05
C GLY A 250 -14.64 -17.81 -0.19
N THR A 251 -14.22 -16.73 -0.85
CA THR A 251 -12.78 -16.48 -1.07
C THR A 251 -12.26 -15.28 -0.27
N SER A 252 -13.07 -14.23 -0.16
CA SER A 252 -12.69 -12.94 0.40
C SER A 252 -13.76 -12.36 1.33
N THR A 253 -13.39 -11.28 2.00
CA THR A 253 -14.30 -10.41 2.75
C THR A 253 -14.16 -8.98 2.26
N ASP A 254 -15.27 -8.33 1.91
CA ASP A 254 -15.32 -6.92 1.52
C ASP A 254 -15.89 -6.07 2.67
N VAL A 255 -15.21 -4.99 3.00
CA VAL A 255 -15.62 -4.07 4.07
C VAL A 255 -15.71 -2.63 3.58
N SER A 256 -16.69 -1.90 4.09
CA SER A 256 -16.98 -0.51 3.69
C SER A 256 -17.73 0.24 4.80
N ARG A 257 -17.83 1.57 4.69
CA ARG A 257 -18.54 2.42 5.65
C ARG A 257 -19.55 3.31 4.95
N TYR A 258 -20.69 3.51 5.60
CA TYR A 258 -21.71 4.45 5.16
C TYR A 258 -22.19 5.30 6.33
N SER A 259 -22.28 6.61 6.14
CA SER A 259 -22.81 7.56 7.12
C SER A 259 -23.72 8.60 6.48
N GLY A 260 -24.67 8.14 5.68
CA GLY A 260 -25.64 8.98 4.96
C GLY A 260 -25.20 9.41 3.55
N VAL A 261 -23.92 9.26 3.21
CA VAL A 261 -23.40 9.51 1.85
C VAL A 261 -22.45 8.38 1.47
N LEU A 262 -22.45 8.00 0.19
CA LEU A 262 -21.50 7.04 -0.35
C LEU A 262 -20.10 7.67 -0.41
N GLU A 263 -19.11 6.99 0.16
CA GLU A 263 -17.72 7.45 0.13
C GLU A 263 -17.03 6.98 -1.15
N HIS A 264 -16.54 7.92 -1.95
CA HIS A 264 -15.78 7.63 -3.18
C HIS A 264 -14.27 7.84 -2.98
N ILE A 265 -13.49 6.91 -3.52
CA ILE A 265 -12.04 7.02 -3.72
C ILE A 265 -11.74 7.06 -5.22
N PHE A 266 -10.62 7.69 -5.58
CA PHE A 266 -10.29 8.03 -6.97
C PHE A 266 -9.05 7.33 -7.50
N GLU A 267 -8.26 6.74 -6.61
CA GLU A 267 -7.06 6.01 -6.97
C GLU A 267 -7.03 4.74 -6.12
N THR A 268 -7.10 3.60 -6.79
CA THR A 268 -7.01 2.27 -6.18
C THR A 268 -5.93 1.47 -6.87
N THR A 269 -5.37 0.47 -6.19
CA THR A 269 -4.46 -0.48 -6.82
C THR A 269 -5.10 -1.85 -6.78
N THR A 270 -5.35 -2.42 -7.97
CA THR A 270 -5.92 -3.76 -8.13
C THR A 270 -4.96 -4.56 -9.01
N ALA A 271 -4.53 -5.75 -8.55
CA ALA A 271 -3.56 -6.58 -9.27
C ALA A 271 -2.26 -5.82 -9.66
N GLU A 272 -1.72 -5.00 -8.75
CA GLU A 272 -0.57 -4.08 -8.95
C GLU A 272 -0.75 -3.00 -10.03
N VAL A 273 -1.96 -2.85 -10.58
CA VAL A 273 -2.28 -1.77 -11.53
C VAL A 273 -2.98 -0.66 -10.75
N THR A 274 -2.35 0.52 -10.71
CA THR A 274 -2.98 1.70 -10.12
C THR A 274 -3.99 2.28 -11.10
N ILE A 275 -5.26 2.22 -10.74
CA ILE A 275 -6.39 2.67 -11.54
C ILE A 275 -6.92 3.96 -10.94
N GLN A 276 -7.02 4.99 -11.77
CA GLN A 276 -7.66 6.25 -11.43
C GLN A 276 -9.08 6.26 -11.97
N SER A 277 -10.04 5.91 -11.12
CA SER A 277 -11.47 5.93 -11.41
C SER A 277 -12.24 6.23 -10.13
N PRO A 278 -13.38 6.92 -10.18
CA PRO A 278 -14.31 6.95 -9.05
C PRO A 278 -14.76 5.51 -8.71
N GLN A 279 -14.57 5.12 -7.46
CA GLN A 279 -14.96 3.83 -6.91
C GLN A 279 -15.46 4.03 -5.48
N LEU A 280 -16.35 3.17 -4.99
CA LEU A 280 -16.68 3.14 -3.57
C LEU A 280 -15.47 2.71 -2.74
N ASP A 281 -15.30 3.28 -1.55
CA ASP A 281 -14.24 2.91 -0.61
C ASP A 281 -14.51 1.51 -0.01
N ILE A 282 -14.08 0.49 -0.75
CA ILE A 282 -14.22 -0.92 -0.40
C ILE A 282 -12.81 -1.48 -0.18
N ASN A 283 -12.57 -2.00 1.02
CA ASN A 283 -11.35 -2.75 1.31
C ASN A 283 -11.66 -4.25 1.29
N THR A 284 -10.99 -4.99 0.41
CA THR A 284 -11.09 -6.45 0.34
C THR A 284 -9.96 -7.10 1.14
N VAL A 285 -10.27 -8.14 1.89
CA VAL A 285 -9.28 -8.99 2.56
C VAL A 285 -9.39 -10.40 2.04
N ALA A 286 -8.24 -11.02 1.78
CA ALA A 286 -8.08 -12.42 1.39
C ALA A 286 -8.33 -13.39 2.56
N ALA A 287 -9.44 -13.18 3.26
CA ALA A 287 -9.95 -14.03 4.33
C ALA A 287 -11.45 -14.27 4.03
N GLY A 288 -11.81 -15.50 3.68
CA GLY A 288 -13.18 -15.95 3.44
C GLY A 288 -13.35 -17.39 3.90
N GLY A 289 -14.48 -18.02 3.57
CA GLY A 289 -14.75 -19.43 3.97
C GLY A 289 -13.70 -20.44 3.49
N GLY A 290 -13.15 -20.23 2.29
CA GLY A 290 -12.18 -21.09 1.63
C GLY A 290 -10.71 -20.77 1.95
N SER A 291 -10.44 -19.77 2.80
CA SER A 291 -9.06 -19.45 3.21
C SER A 291 -8.42 -20.63 3.92
N ILE A 292 -7.23 -21.00 3.47
CA ILE A 292 -6.52 -22.20 3.91
C ILE A 292 -5.91 -21.99 5.31
N LEU A 293 -5.97 -23.03 6.14
CA LEU A 293 -5.42 -23.03 7.50
C LEU A 293 -3.98 -23.58 7.50
N PHE A 294 -3.05 -22.84 8.11
CA PHE A 294 -1.64 -23.23 8.19
C PHE A 294 -1.10 -23.19 9.63
N TRP A 295 -0.36 -24.21 10.01
CA TRP A 295 0.54 -24.18 11.17
C TRP A 295 1.98 -23.97 10.68
N ARG A 296 2.64 -22.89 11.10
CA ARG A 296 4.02 -22.58 10.68
C ARG A 296 4.81 -21.97 11.83
N LYS A 297 5.91 -22.62 12.23
CA LYS A 297 6.86 -22.17 13.28
C LYS A 297 6.17 -21.67 14.56
N GLY A 298 5.23 -22.44 15.08
CA GLY A 298 4.57 -22.07 16.34
C GLY A 298 3.43 -21.06 16.21
N LEU A 299 3.03 -20.66 15.00
CA LEU A 299 1.95 -19.70 14.77
C LEU A 299 0.81 -20.30 13.93
N PHE A 300 -0.41 -19.87 14.26
CA PHE A 300 -1.62 -20.09 13.46
C PHE A 300 -1.68 -19.03 12.35
N ALA A 301 -1.84 -19.45 11.10
CA ALA A 301 -2.02 -18.55 9.96
C ALA A 301 -3.24 -18.96 9.12
N VAL A 302 -3.98 -17.97 8.64
CA VAL A 302 -5.18 -18.16 7.80
C VAL A 302 -5.01 -17.35 6.53
N GLY A 303 -5.12 -18.00 5.37
CA GLY A 303 -4.87 -17.37 4.09
C GLY A 303 -3.42 -16.84 3.97
N PRO A 304 -3.14 -15.98 2.97
CA PRO A 304 -4.08 -15.43 1.97
C PRO A 304 -4.50 -16.46 0.90
N GLU A 305 -3.86 -17.62 0.85
CA GLU A 305 -4.23 -18.68 -0.10
C GLU A 305 -5.67 -19.18 0.16
N SER A 306 -6.44 -19.35 -0.92
CA SER A 306 -7.82 -19.87 -0.89
C SER A 306 -7.94 -21.17 -1.64
N ALA A 307 -8.75 -22.09 -1.11
CA ALA A 307 -9.14 -23.31 -1.81
C ALA A 307 -10.20 -23.07 -2.90
N SER A 308 -10.75 -21.86 -2.99
CA SER A 308 -11.79 -21.45 -3.96
C SER A 308 -13.04 -22.33 -3.88
N ALA A 309 -13.80 -22.46 -4.97
CA ALA A 309 -14.88 -23.45 -5.06
C ALA A 309 -14.39 -24.85 -5.52
N HIS A 310 -13.23 -24.91 -6.17
CA HIS A 310 -12.60 -26.14 -6.64
C HIS A 310 -11.06 -26.09 -6.46
N PRO A 311 -10.44 -27.05 -5.75
CA PRO A 311 -11.07 -28.20 -5.09
C PRO A 311 -11.95 -27.82 -3.88
N GLY A 312 -11.90 -26.56 -3.42
CA GLY A 312 -12.70 -26.07 -2.30
C GLY A 312 -12.25 -26.58 -0.93
N PRO A 313 -12.99 -26.25 0.13
CA PRO A 313 -12.82 -26.84 1.47
C PRO A 313 -12.70 -28.37 1.47
N ALA A 314 -12.03 -28.95 2.46
CA ALA A 314 -11.90 -30.40 2.57
C ALA A 314 -13.28 -31.10 2.62
N CYS A 315 -14.26 -30.48 3.30
CA CYS A 315 -15.63 -30.96 3.38
C CYS A 315 -16.37 -31.03 2.04
N TYR A 316 -15.86 -30.41 0.95
CA TYR A 316 -16.48 -30.45 -0.38
C TYR A 316 -16.21 -31.75 -1.13
N ARG A 317 -15.42 -32.69 -0.56
CA ARG A 317 -15.14 -34.03 -1.13
C ARG A 317 -14.45 -34.00 -2.50
N LYS A 318 -13.71 -32.93 -2.79
CA LYS A 318 -12.98 -32.71 -4.06
C LYS A 318 -11.44 -32.67 -3.89
N GLY A 319 -10.94 -33.13 -2.73
CA GLY A 319 -9.50 -33.22 -2.43
C GLY A 319 -8.89 -31.95 -1.81
N GLY A 320 -9.72 -31.03 -1.32
CA GLY A 320 -9.32 -29.74 -0.77
C GLY A 320 -8.55 -29.77 0.57
N PRO A 321 -7.80 -28.70 0.91
CA PRO A 321 -7.14 -28.53 2.22
C PRO A 321 -8.13 -28.15 3.34
N LEU A 322 -7.66 -28.05 4.59
CA LEU A 322 -8.46 -27.46 5.68
C LEU A 322 -8.63 -25.95 5.46
N THR A 323 -9.84 -25.46 5.66
CA THR A 323 -10.24 -24.06 5.46
C THR A 323 -11.08 -23.51 6.62
N VAL A 324 -11.40 -22.21 6.59
CA VAL A 324 -12.31 -21.56 7.57
C VAL A 324 -13.69 -22.22 7.61
N THR A 325 -14.23 -22.64 6.47
CA THR A 325 -15.49 -23.39 6.38
C THR A 325 -15.38 -24.75 7.06
N ASP A 326 -14.24 -25.44 6.90
CA ASP A 326 -13.99 -26.71 7.60
C ASP A 326 -13.90 -26.51 9.12
N ALA A 327 -13.27 -25.42 9.58
CA ALA A 327 -13.23 -25.08 11.00
C ALA A 327 -14.64 -24.83 11.55
N ASN A 328 -15.47 -24.02 10.87
CA ASN A 328 -16.86 -23.77 11.26
C ASN A 328 -17.70 -25.06 11.29
N LEU A 329 -17.54 -25.95 10.30
CA LEU A 329 -18.18 -27.27 10.30
C LEU A 329 -17.73 -28.10 11.51
N PHE A 330 -16.43 -28.16 11.77
CA PHE A 330 -15.87 -28.96 12.86
C PHE A 330 -16.36 -28.52 14.25
N VAL A 331 -16.50 -27.20 14.47
CA VAL A 331 -17.01 -26.65 15.75
C VAL A 331 -18.55 -26.61 15.84
N GLY A 332 -19.26 -27.20 14.87
CA GLY A 332 -20.72 -27.28 14.87
C GLY A 332 -21.44 -25.99 14.47
N ARG A 333 -20.74 -24.99 13.92
CA ARG A 333 -21.31 -23.73 13.42
C ARG A 333 -21.94 -23.86 12.03
N ILE A 334 -21.70 -24.96 11.33
CA ILE A 334 -22.37 -25.35 10.09
C ILE A 334 -22.98 -26.73 10.28
N LEU A 335 -24.22 -26.92 9.80
CA LEU A 335 -24.97 -28.16 9.89
C LEU A 335 -25.17 -28.74 8.49
N PRO A 336 -24.59 -29.92 8.16
CA PRO A 336 -24.70 -30.50 6.83
C PRO A 336 -26.13 -30.73 6.35
N GLU A 337 -27.06 -31.04 7.25
CA GLU A 337 -28.46 -31.33 6.92
C GLU A 337 -29.26 -30.12 6.44
N TYR A 338 -28.74 -28.90 6.67
CA TYR A 338 -29.31 -27.66 6.16
C TYR A 338 -28.51 -27.08 4.99
N PHE A 339 -27.47 -27.79 4.53
CA PHE A 339 -26.69 -27.42 3.35
C PHE A 339 -27.16 -28.21 2.11
N PRO A 340 -27.14 -27.59 0.92
CA PRO A 340 -27.50 -28.29 -0.30
C PRO A 340 -26.53 -29.44 -0.59
N HIS A 341 -27.05 -30.57 -1.08
CA HIS A 341 -26.25 -31.73 -1.48
C HIS A 341 -25.62 -31.49 -2.87
N ILE A 342 -24.62 -30.61 -2.94
CA ILE A 342 -23.94 -30.21 -4.19
C ILE A 342 -22.44 -30.52 -4.18
N PHE A 343 -22.01 -31.43 -3.30
CA PHE A 343 -20.59 -31.74 -3.07
C PHE A 343 -20.21 -33.12 -3.63
N GLY A 344 -18.91 -33.41 -3.63
CA GLY A 344 -18.36 -34.64 -4.20
C GLY A 344 -18.15 -34.59 -5.71
N PRO A 345 -17.60 -35.67 -6.29
CA PRO A 345 -17.27 -35.74 -7.71
C PRO A 345 -18.47 -35.56 -8.65
N ASN A 346 -19.67 -35.92 -8.19
CA ASN A 346 -20.93 -35.86 -8.95
C ASN A 346 -21.85 -34.70 -8.52
N GLU A 347 -21.44 -33.87 -7.55
CA GLU A 347 -22.20 -32.72 -7.04
C GLU A 347 -23.61 -33.07 -6.52
N ASP A 348 -23.72 -34.18 -5.78
CA ASP A 348 -24.97 -34.74 -5.25
C ASP A 348 -24.88 -35.19 -3.78
N GLN A 349 -23.80 -34.85 -3.08
CA GLN A 349 -23.50 -35.32 -1.71
C GLN A 349 -23.52 -34.18 -0.69
N PRO A 350 -23.77 -34.48 0.60
CA PRO A 350 -23.63 -33.51 1.69
C PRO A 350 -22.15 -33.22 2.00
N LEU A 351 -21.92 -32.20 2.83
CA LEU A 351 -20.60 -31.91 3.41
C LEU A 351 -20.02 -33.15 4.12
N ASP A 352 -18.70 -33.30 4.06
CA ASP A 352 -17.99 -34.41 4.72
C ASP A 352 -17.42 -33.99 6.08
N GLU A 353 -18.12 -34.35 7.15
CA GLU A 353 -17.63 -34.14 8.52
C GLU A 353 -16.46 -35.07 8.87
N GLN A 354 -16.42 -36.28 8.31
CA GLN A 354 -15.43 -37.30 8.67
C GLN A 354 -14.04 -36.89 8.19
N ILE A 355 -13.92 -36.41 6.94
CA ILE A 355 -12.63 -35.95 6.42
C ILE A 355 -12.10 -34.73 7.18
N VAL A 356 -12.99 -33.81 7.56
CA VAL A 356 -12.61 -32.62 8.34
C VAL A 356 -12.11 -33.03 9.71
N LYS A 357 -12.83 -33.91 10.40
CA LYS A 357 -12.42 -34.45 11.70
C LYS A 357 -11.07 -35.14 11.63
N GLN A 358 -10.86 -35.99 10.62
CA GLN A 358 -9.60 -36.68 10.42
C GLN A 358 -8.43 -35.70 10.25
N LYS A 359 -8.59 -34.70 9.37
CA LYS A 359 -7.55 -33.70 9.10
C LYS A 359 -7.25 -32.80 10.31
N PHE A 360 -8.25 -32.41 11.09
CA PHE A 360 -8.00 -31.65 12.32
C PHE A 360 -7.28 -32.48 13.38
N ILE A 361 -7.61 -33.76 13.52
CA ILE A 361 -6.85 -34.65 14.43
C ILE A 361 -5.38 -34.75 14.01
N GLU A 362 -5.12 -34.91 12.71
CA GLU A 362 -3.75 -34.94 12.15
C GLU A 362 -3.00 -33.63 12.41
N LEU A 363 -3.63 -32.49 12.11
CA LEU A 363 -3.04 -31.16 12.32
C LEU A 363 -2.81 -30.87 13.81
N THR A 364 -3.72 -31.27 14.69
CA THR A 364 -3.55 -31.13 16.14
C THR A 364 -2.40 -31.98 16.66
N ALA A 365 -2.20 -33.19 16.12
CA ALA A 365 -1.05 -34.01 16.48
C ALA A 365 0.25 -33.34 16.05
N GLU A 366 0.31 -32.75 14.86
CA GLU A 366 1.45 -31.94 14.39
C GLU A 366 1.73 -30.76 15.34
N ILE A 367 0.72 -29.94 15.64
CA ILE A 367 0.83 -28.77 16.52
C ILE A 367 1.34 -29.16 17.92
N ASN A 368 0.80 -30.23 18.50
CA ASN A 368 1.18 -30.68 19.83
C ASN A 368 2.59 -31.28 19.85
N ASN A 369 3.01 -31.95 18.78
CA ASN A 369 4.38 -32.46 18.64
C ASN A 369 5.40 -31.33 18.51
N ASP A 370 5.04 -30.24 17.85
CA ASP A 370 5.87 -29.03 17.72
C ASP A 370 5.97 -28.22 19.02
N ARG A 371 5.13 -28.53 20.02
CA ARG A 371 5.02 -27.79 21.29
C ARG A 371 5.24 -28.69 22.52
N PRO A 372 6.39 -29.39 22.63
CA PRO A 372 6.63 -30.31 23.73
C PRO A 372 6.66 -29.57 25.08
N GLY A 373 5.90 -30.07 26.06
CA GLY A 373 5.86 -29.52 27.42
C GLY A 373 4.82 -28.42 27.66
N LEU A 374 4.08 -28.00 26.63
CA LEU A 374 2.89 -27.16 26.78
C LEU A 374 1.64 -28.02 26.93
N THR A 375 0.56 -27.45 27.48
CA THR A 375 -0.74 -28.11 27.54
C THR A 375 -1.18 -28.48 26.13
N PRO A 376 -1.44 -29.78 25.85
CA PRO A 376 -1.88 -30.21 24.53
C PRO A 376 -3.20 -29.54 24.17
N LEU A 377 -3.29 -28.99 22.96
CA LEU A 377 -4.56 -28.49 22.42
C LEU A 377 -5.42 -29.67 21.96
N SER A 378 -6.71 -29.57 22.16
CA SER A 378 -7.72 -30.41 21.52
C SER A 378 -7.94 -29.99 20.06
N PRO A 379 -8.46 -30.90 19.20
CA PRO A 379 -8.87 -30.54 17.84
C PRO A 379 -9.83 -29.36 17.77
N GLU A 380 -10.73 -29.24 18.75
CA GLU A 380 -11.71 -28.16 18.83
C GLU A 380 -11.06 -26.81 19.14
N GLU A 381 -10.07 -26.78 20.04
CA GLU A 381 -9.27 -25.58 20.33
C GLU A 381 -8.42 -25.16 19.13
N VAL A 382 -7.88 -26.13 18.37
CA VAL A 382 -7.14 -25.84 17.13
C VAL A 382 -8.06 -25.21 16.09
N ALA A 383 -9.23 -25.81 15.83
CA ALA A 383 -10.20 -25.28 14.87
C ALA A 383 -10.71 -23.88 15.29
N MET A 384 -11.05 -23.70 16.57
CA MET A 384 -11.49 -22.40 17.09
C MET A 384 -10.36 -21.36 17.05
N GLY A 385 -9.11 -21.74 17.32
CA GLY A 385 -7.94 -20.87 17.22
C GLY A 385 -7.74 -20.29 15.82
N PHE A 386 -7.95 -21.11 14.78
CA PHE A 386 -7.95 -20.62 13.40
C PHE A 386 -9.10 -19.64 13.12
N LEU A 387 -10.30 -19.88 13.65
CA LEU A 387 -11.42 -18.94 13.54
C LEU A 387 -11.11 -17.60 14.23
N THR A 388 -10.49 -17.62 15.42
CA THR A 388 -10.05 -16.41 16.13
C THR A 388 -9.04 -15.61 15.30
N VAL A 389 -8.04 -16.28 14.70
CA VAL A 389 -7.06 -15.62 13.81
C VAL A 389 -7.72 -15.06 12.55
N ALA A 390 -8.66 -15.79 11.94
CA ALA A 390 -9.43 -15.32 10.79
C ALA A 390 -10.24 -14.05 11.13
N ASN A 391 -10.95 -14.06 12.25
CA ASN A 391 -11.75 -12.93 12.74
C ASN A 391 -10.90 -11.68 13.01
N GLU A 392 -9.74 -11.83 13.66
CA GLU A 392 -8.83 -10.70 13.89
C GLU A 392 -8.25 -10.16 12.56
N THR A 393 -7.94 -11.05 11.61
CA THR A 393 -7.47 -10.66 10.27
C THR A 393 -8.52 -9.82 9.53
N MET A 394 -9.80 -10.20 9.61
CA MET A 394 -10.91 -9.44 9.03
C MET A 394 -11.18 -8.10 9.75
N CYS A 395 -10.78 -7.93 11.01
CA CYS A 395 -10.95 -6.67 11.74
C CYS A 395 -9.96 -5.56 11.30
N ARG A 396 -8.77 -5.93 10.81
CA ARG A 396 -7.73 -4.99 10.36
C ARG A 396 -8.20 -3.98 9.30
N PRO A 397 -8.79 -4.40 8.16
CA PRO A 397 -9.27 -3.46 7.14
C PRO A 397 -10.39 -2.55 7.67
N ILE A 398 -11.27 -3.07 8.55
CA ILE A 398 -12.37 -2.30 9.13
C ILE A 398 -11.81 -1.14 9.96
N ARG A 399 -10.83 -1.42 10.84
CA ARG A 399 -10.14 -0.38 11.62
C ARG A 399 -9.42 0.62 10.73
N SER A 400 -8.78 0.16 9.65
CA SER A 400 -8.11 1.04 8.69
C SER A 400 -9.10 2.01 8.01
N LEU A 401 -10.28 1.50 7.62
CA LEU A 401 -11.31 2.29 6.95
C LEU A 401 -12.04 3.26 7.90
N THR A 402 -12.17 2.92 9.19
CA THR A 402 -12.85 3.77 10.19
C THR A 402 -11.89 4.63 11.02
N GLU A 403 -11.01 3.99 11.79
CA GLU A 403 -10.14 4.65 12.76
C GLU A 403 -9.04 5.46 12.07
N GLY A 404 -8.65 5.04 10.86
CA GLY A 404 -7.73 5.77 9.98
C GLY A 404 -8.31 7.06 9.38
N LYS A 405 -9.63 7.28 9.50
CA LYS A 405 -10.33 8.53 9.15
C LYS A 405 -10.85 9.30 10.39
N GLY A 406 -10.40 8.92 11.59
CA GLY A 406 -10.78 9.57 12.84
C GLY A 406 -12.11 9.11 13.44
N HIS A 407 -12.71 8.02 12.95
CA HIS A 407 -13.95 7.48 13.49
C HIS A 407 -13.73 6.36 14.50
N VAL A 408 -14.60 6.28 15.51
CA VAL A 408 -14.59 5.18 16.50
C VAL A 408 -15.45 4.03 15.99
N THR A 409 -14.86 2.83 15.87
CA THR A 409 -15.55 1.60 15.43
C THR A 409 -16.80 1.30 16.26
N ALA A 410 -16.70 1.34 17.58
CA ALA A 410 -17.81 1.10 18.52
C ALA A 410 -19.02 2.05 18.37
N ALA A 411 -18.88 3.18 17.66
CA ALA A 411 -19.98 4.10 17.37
C ALA A 411 -20.82 3.70 16.14
N HIS A 412 -20.49 2.59 15.48
CA HIS A 412 -21.17 2.09 14.28
C HIS A 412 -22.04 0.87 14.61
N TYR A 413 -23.00 0.56 13.73
CA TYR A 413 -23.58 -0.77 13.63
C TYR A 413 -22.90 -1.59 12.53
N LEU A 414 -22.84 -2.91 12.70
CA LEU A 414 -22.26 -3.82 11.71
C LEU A 414 -23.36 -4.42 10.83
N ALA A 415 -23.44 -4.07 9.56
CA ALA A 415 -24.29 -4.76 8.59
C ALA A 415 -23.54 -5.99 8.03
N SER A 416 -23.92 -7.18 8.49
CA SER A 416 -23.29 -8.44 8.05
C SER A 416 -24.09 -9.08 6.93
N PHE A 417 -23.39 -9.44 5.86
CA PHE A 417 -23.94 -10.11 4.70
C PHE A 417 -22.92 -11.03 4.01
N GLY A 418 -23.30 -11.64 2.89
CA GLY A 418 -22.55 -12.74 2.29
C GLY A 418 -22.87 -14.10 2.93
N GLY A 419 -22.56 -15.19 2.21
CA GLY A 419 -22.94 -16.54 2.63
C GLY A 419 -22.28 -17.03 3.92
N ALA A 420 -21.12 -16.48 4.28
CA ALA A 420 -20.39 -16.82 5.49
C ALA A 420 -20.47 -15.74 6.59
N GLY A 421 -21.00 -14.54 6.29
CA GLY A 421 -20.98 -13.41 7.22
C GLY A 421 -21.64 -13.70 8.57
N GLY A 422 -22.83 -14.30 8.55
CA GLY A 422 -23.59 -14.66 9.76
C GLY A 422 -22.88 -15.63 10.71
N GLN A 423 -21.86 -16.36 10.23
CA GLN A 423 -21.09 -17.31 11.05
C GLN A 423 -20.03 -16.61 11.91
N HIS A 424 -19.63 -15.39 11.50
CA HIS A 424 -18.52 -14.62 12.09
C HIS A 424 -18.95 -13.28 12.69
N ALA A 425 -20.16 -12.79 12.37
CA ALA A 425 -20.60 -11.44 12.68
C ALA A 425 -20.51 -11.06 14.17
N CYS A 426 -20.93 -11.94 15.10
CA CYS A 426 -20.82 -11.67 16.53
C CYS A 426 -19.37 -11.52 16.98
N ALA A 427 -18.47 -12.40 16.53
CA ALA A 427 -17.06 -12.36 16.90
C ALA A 427 -16.36 -11.11 16.35
N VAL A 428 -16.61 -10.76 15.08
CA VAL A 428 -16.08 -9.53 14.46
C VAL A 428 -16.60 -8.28 15.18
N ALA A 429 -17.90 -8.22 15.48
CA ALA A 429 -18.49 -7.11 16.22
C ALA A 429 -17.88 -6.96 17.63
N ASN A 430 -17.74 -8.07 18.37
CA ASN A 430 -17.09 -8.09 19.68
C ASN A 430 -15.64 -7.56 19.61
N ASN A 431 -14.85 -8.01 18.62
CA ASN A 431 -13.46 -7.59 18.43
C ASN A 431 -13.30 -6.09 18.07
N LEU A 432 -14.36 -5.48 17.54
CA LEU A 432 -14.44 -4.07 17.18
C LEU A 432 -15.18 -3.22 18.23
N GLY A 433 -15.70 -3.84 19.30
CA GLY A 433 -16.49 -3.16 20.32
C GLY A 433 -17.87 -2.67 19.83
N ILE A 434 -18.37 -3.22 18.73
CA ILE A 434 -19.68 -2.88 18.15
C ILE A 434 -20.78 -3.62 18.93
N SER A 435 -21.81 -2.88 19.36
CA SER A 435 -22.89 -3.42 20.20
C SER A 435 -24.02 -4.07 19.42
N ARG A 436 -24.13 -3.82 18.11
CA ARG A 436 -25.26 -4.28 17.30
C ARG A 436 -24.84 -4.72 15.90
N VAL A 437 -25.35 -5.88 15.49
CA VAL A 437 -25.25 -6.42 14.12
C VAL A 437 -26.62 -6.40 13.46
N ILE A 438 -26.67 -6.00 12.20
CA ILE A 438 -27.86 -5.98 11.35
C ILE A 438 -27.65 -6.97 10.21
N ILE A 439 -28.59 -7.91 10.06
CA ILE A 439 -28.56 -8.92 8.98
C ILE A 439 -29.87 -8.81 8.22
N HIS A 440 -29.83 -8.35 6.97
CA HIS A 440 -31.01 -8.27 6.12
C HIS A 440 -31.46 -9.68 5.68
N LYS A 441 -32.77 -9.89 5.45
CA LYS A 441 -33.32 -11.18 5.01
C LYS A 441 -32.75 -11.69 3.67
N TYR A 442 -32.17 -10.80 2.88
CA TYR A 442 -31.48 -11.11 1.63
C TYR A 442 -29.96 -10.99 1.75
N SER A 443 -29.39 -11.08 2.95
CA SER A 443 -27.95 -10.92 3.20
C SER A 443 -27.06 -11.77 2.29
N SER A 444 -27.42 -13.02 2.00
CA SER A 444 -26.67 -13.90 1.09
C SER A 444 -26.64 -13.43 -0.37
N ILE A 445 -27.59 -12.60 -0.79
CA ILE A 445 -27.72 -12.05 -2.14
C ILE A 445 -27.84 -10.52 -2.13
N LEU A 446 -27.35 -9.87 -1.06
CA LEU A 446 -27.61 -8.46 -0.80
C LEU A 446 -27.04 -7.58 -1.90
N SER A 447 -25.93 -7.97 -2.49
CA SER A 447 -25.31 -7.27 -3.61
C SER A 447 -26.22 -7.22 -4.83
N ALA A 448 -26.91 -8.32 -5.15
CA ALA A 448 -27.90 -8.33 -6.24
C ALA A 448 -29.14 -7.49 -5.91
N TYR A 449 -29.59 -7.51 -4.65
CA TYR A 449 -30.70 -6.68 -4.20
C TYR A 449 -30.35 -5.19 -4.21
N GLY A 450 -29.16 -4.81 -3.75
CA GLY A 450 -28.67 -3.44 -3.76
C GLY A 450 -28.54 -2.87 -5.17
N MET A 451 -28.18 -3.70 -6.16
CA MET A 451 -28.24 -3.29 -7.58
C MET A 451 -29.64 -2.90 -8.06
N SER A 452 -30.70 -3.46 -7.46
CA SER A 452 -32.08 -3.06 -7.78
C SER A 452 -32.50 -1.75 -7.11
N LEU A 453 -31.81 -1.37 -6.03
CA LEU A 453 -32.03 -0.13 -5.27
C LEU A 453 -31.14 1.04 -5.74
N ALA A 454 -30.17 0.77 -6.61
CA ALA A 454 -29.23 1.76 -7.10
C ALA A 454 -29.88 2.70 -8.13
N ASP A 455 -29.48 3.96 -8.07
CA ASP A 455 -29.88 5.00 -9.02
C ASP A 455 -29.00 4.97 -10.27
N VAL A 456 -29.49 5.54 -11.38
CA VAL A 456 -28.67 5.73 -12.59
C VAL A 456 -27.86 7.00 -12.43
N VAL A 457 -26.57 6.95 -12.76
CA VAL A 457 -25.69 8.09 -12.58
C VAL A 457 -24.93 8.43 -13.84
N HIS A 458 -24.68 9.72 -14.03
CA HIS A 458 -23.78 10.24 -15.04
C HIS A 458 -22.82 11.23 -14.38
N GLU A 459 -21.52 11.04 -14.59
CA GLU A 459 -20.48 11.86 -13.97
C GLU A 459 -19.68 12.60 -15.02
N VAL A 460 -19.40 13.87 -14.73
CA VAL A 460 -18.53 14.72 -15.53
C VAL A 460 -17.47 15.33 -14.60
N GLN A 461 -16.21 15.20 -14.97
CA GLN A 461 -15.06 15.73 -14.23
C GLN A 461 -14.12 16.48 -15.17
N ARG A 462 -13.54 17.59 -14.70
CA ARG A 462 -12.59 18.41 -15.47
C ARG A 462 -11.47 18.95 -14.56
N PRO A 463 -10.21 18.98 -15.02
CA PRO A 463 -9.10 19.53 -14.23
C PRO A 463 -9.24 21.03 -13.99
N GLU A 464 -8.70 21.49 -12.87
CA GLU A 464 -8.68 22.88 -12.43
C GLU A 464 -7.35 23.19 -11.74
N SER A 465 -6.91 24.44 -11.78
CA SER A 465 -5.70 24.89 -11.07
C SER A 465 -5.88 26.24 -10.36
N ALA A 466 -7.12 26.67 -10.15
CA ALA A 466 -7.45 27.92 -9.47
C ALA A 466 -7.19 27.88 -7.96
N VAL A 467 -6.80 29.03 -7.40
CA VAL A 467 -6.88 29.29 -5.95
C VAL A 467 -8.34 29.57 -5.59
N LEU A 468 -8.86 28.91 -4.56
CA LEU A 468 -10.22 29.12 -4.06
C LEU A 468 -10.29 30.47 -3.32
N SER A 469 -10.93 31.45 -3.94
CA SER A 469 -11.12 32.79 -3.39
C SER A 469 -12.50 33.35 -3.79
N PRO A 470 -13.00 34.43 -3.14
CA PRO A 470 -14.24 35.09 -3.55
C PRO A 470 -14.24 35.52 -5.04
N GLU A 471 -13.07 35.90 -5.57
CA GLU A 471 -12.90 36.35 -6.95
C GLU A 471 -12.97 35.19 -7.96
N SER A 472 -12.41 34.02 -7.63
CA SER A 472 -12.40 32.85 -8.51
C SER A 472 -13.71 32.05 -8.48
N LEU A 473 -14.50 32.19 -7.42
CA LEU A 473 -15.75 31.43 -7.21
C LEU A 473 -16.77 31.62 -8.34
N ALA A 474 -16.88 32.83 -8.90
CA ALA A 474 -17.81 33.10 -10.01
C ALA A 474 -17.44 32.30 -11.26
N GLY A 475 -16.14 32.23 -11.60
CA GLY A 475 -15.64 31.43 -12.72
C GLY A 475 -15.80 29.93 -12.48
N LEU A 476 -15.50 29.46 -11.27
CA LEU A 476 -15.71 28.06 -10.86
C LEU A 476 -17.19 27.66 -10.99
N ASN A 477 -18.11 28.52 -10.54
CA ASN A 477 -19.54 28.27 -10.64
C ASN A 477 -20.01 28.21 -12.09
N GLN A 478 -19.52 29.10 -12.97
CA GLN A 478 -19.83 29.04 -14.39
C GLN A 478 -19.36 27.73 -15.03
N ARG A 479 -18.16 27.25 -14.69
CA ARG A 479 -17.66 25.96 -15.19
C ARG A 479 -18.51 24.79 -14.66
N LEU A 480 -18.87 24.80 -13.37
CA LEU A 480 -19.76 23.81 -12.76
C LEU A 480 -21.15 23.80 -13.42
N ASP A 481 -21.70 24.95 -13.78
CA ASP A 481 -22.99 25.05 -14.49
C ASP A 481 -22.93 24.37 -15.86
N VAL A 482 -21.83 24.54 -16.61
CA VAL A 482 -21.62 23.90 -17.91
C VAL A 482 -21.62 22.38 -17.79
N ILE A 483 -20.82 21.82 -16.87
CA ILE A 483 -20.75 20.36 -16.69
C ILE A 483 -21.99 19.78 -15.99
N SER A 484 -22.72 20.60 -15.22
CA SER A 484 -24.04 20.22 -14.68
C SER A 484 -25.06 20.04 -15.78
N LYS A 485 -25.05 20.92 -16.78
CA LYS A 485 -25.91 20.78 -17.95
C LYS A 485 -25.55 19.54 -18.78
N GLU A 486 -24.26 19.26 -18.98
CA GLU A 486 -23.78 18.04 -19.66
C GLU A 486 -24.32 16.77 -18.97
N ALA A 487 -24.24 16.70 -17.63
CA ALA A 487 -24.76 15.57 -16.87
C ALA A 487 -26.29 15.45 -16.92
N LEU A 488 -27.00 16.58 -16.90
CA LEU A 488 -28.46 16.64 -17.02
C LEU A 488 -28.91 16.12 -18.40
N ASP A 489 -28.34 16.67 -19.48
CA ASP A 489 -28.68 16.33 -20.86
C ASP A 489 -28.44 14.82 -21.09
N ALA A 490 -27.34 14.27 -20.57
CA ALA A 490 -27.03 12.84 -20.67
C ALA A 490 -28.01 11.90 -19.95
N LEU A 491 -28.66 12.35 -18.86
CA LEU A 491 -29.68 11.57 -18.15
C LEU A 491 -31.06 11.72 -18.80
N VAL A 492 -31.37 12.90 -19.34
CA VAL A 492 -32.58 13.12 -20.14
C VAL A 492 -32.57 12.22 -21.40
N ASP A 493 -31.42 12.12 -22.08
CA ASP A 493 -31.24 11.21 -23.22
C ASP A 493 -31.44 9.73 -22.86
N GLN A 494 -31.18 9.36 -21.60
CA GLN A 494 -31.45 8.02 -21.07
C GLN A 494 -32.92 7.80 -20.66
N GLY A 495 -33.77 8.82 -20.78
CA GLY A 495 -35.21 8.74 -20.59
C GLY A 495 -35.73 9.20 -19.23
N PHE A 496 -34.91 9.90 -18.43
CA PHE A 496 -35.35 10.52 -17.17
C PHE A 496 -35.99 11.89 -17.41
N GLN A 497 -37.00 12.25 -16.61
CA GLN A 497 -37.53 13.62 -16.58
C GLN A 497 -36.65 14.51 -15.69
N GLU A 498 -36.59 15.82 -15.96
CA GLU A 498 -35.80 16.76 -15.12
C GLU A 498 -36.20 16.70 -13.63
N SER A 499 -37.48 16.47 -13.32
CA SER A 499 -37.96 16.32 -11.94
C SER A 499 -37.47 15.05 -11.23
N GLU A 500 -36.94 14.09 -11.99
CA GLU A 500 -36.39 12.82 -11.49
C GLU A 500 -34.86 12.88 -11.35
N ILE A 501 -34.22 14.00 -11.73
CA ILE A 501 -32.77 14.16 -11.73
C ILE A 501 -32.34 15.07 -10.59
N GLU A 502 -31.40 14.60 -9.77
CA GLU A 502 -30.67 15.42 -8.80
C GLU A 502 -29.24 15.67 -9.32
N VAL A 503 -28.74 16.89 -9.14
CA VAL A 503 -27.37 17.26 -9.54
C VAL A 503 -26.56 17.56 -8.29
N GLU A 504 -25.45 16.86 -8.11
CA GLU A 504 -24.52 17.03 -7.00
C GLU A 504 -23.21 17.65 -7.52
N ARG A 505 -22.86 18.83 -6.99
CA ARG A 505 -21.64 19.59 -7.36
C ARG A 505 -20.53 19.39 -6.33
N TYR A 506 -19.30 19.25 -6.81
CA TYR A 506 -18.13 19.00 -5.97
C TYR A 506 -16.92 19.82 -6.42
N LEU A 507 -16.15 20.28 -5.43
CA LEU A 507 -14.78 20.76 -5.59
C LEU A 507 -13.83 19.79 -4.91
N ASN A 508 -12.78 19.38 -5.62
CA ASN A 508 -11.67 18.64 -5.02
C ASN A 508 -10.59 19.63 -4.58
N LEU A 509 -10.41 19.76 -3.27
CA LEU A 509 -9.65 20.85 -2.65
C LEU A 509 -8.42 20.33 -1.92
N ARG A 510 -7.34 21.13 -1.92
CA ARG A 510 -6.11 20.85 -1.17
C ARG A 510 -5.48 22.15 -0.68
N TYR A 511 -4.60 22.08 0.31
CA TYR A 511 -3.76 23.22 0.67
C TYR A 511 -2.60 23.38 -0.32
N LYS A 512 -2.14 24.60 -0.58
CA LYS A 512 -0.95 24.87 -1.41
C LYS A 512 0.27 24.15 -0.82
N GLY A 513 0.96 23.38 -1.67
CA GLY A 513 2.10 22.54 -1.28
C GLY A 513 1.70 21.15 -0.76
N THR A 514 0.41 20.79 -0.71
CA THR A 514 -0.04 19.43 -0.38
C THR A 514 -0.70 18.78 -1.59
N GLU A 515 -0.57 17.47 -1.79
CA GLU A 515 -1.15 16.76 -2.96
C GLU A 515 -2.42 15.95 -2.66
N THR A 516 -2.86 15.88 -1.40
CA THR A 516 -4.09 15.17 -1.04
C THR A 516 -5.29 16.05 -1.34
N LEU A 517 -6.10 15.62 -2.30
CA LEU A 517 -7.40 16.23 -2.58
C LEU A 517 -8.45 15.69 -1.59
N ILE A 518 -9.20 16.60 -0.98
CA ILE A 518 -10.42 16.30 -0.23
C ILE A 518 -11.60 16.71 -1.09
N MET A 519 -12.49 15.77 -1.37
CA MET A 519 -13.73 16.09 -2.06
C MET A 519 -14.71 16.81 -1.13
N VAL A 520 -15.13 18.00 -1.55
CA VAL A 520 -16.11 18.82 -0.86
C VAL A 520 -17.34 18.97 -1.75
N ARG A 521 -18.44 18.36 -1.31
CA ARG A 521 -19.77 18.58 -1.89
C ARG A 521 -20.22 20.00 -1.59
N GLU A 522 -20.94 20.62 -2.52
CA GLU A 522 -21.64 21.86 -2.28
C GLU A 522 -22.47 21.79 -0.99
N PRO A 523 -22.21 22.67 -0.01
CA PRO A 523 -22.98 22.68 1.24
C PRO A 523 -24.46 22.95 0.98
N ALA A 524 -25.34 22.19 1.62
CA ALA A 524 -26.80 22.38 1.51
C ALA A 524 -27.25 23.72 2.13
N ASP A 525 -26.53 24.19 3.15
CA ASP A 525 -26.68 25.53 3.71
C ASP A 525 -25.77 26.51 2.97
N SER A 526 -26.37 27.43 2.21
CA SER A 526 -25.65 28.44 1.43
C SER A 526 -24.84 29.43 2.28
N THR A 527 -24.98 29.42 3.61
CA THR A 527 -24.15 30.21 4.53
C THR A 527 -22.78 29.58 4.80
N ILE A 528 -22.64 28.28 4.56
CA ILE A 528 -21.38 27.54 4.73
C ILE A 528 -20.64 27.51 3.39
N SER A 529 -19.37 27.91 3.40
CA SER A 529 -18.54 27.90 2.19
C SER A 529 -17.86 26.54 1.96
N TYR A 530 -17.46 26.28 0.70
CA TYR A 530 -16.57 25.15 0.37
C TYR A 530 -15.29 25.15 1.22
N ALA A 531 -14.73 26.32 1.49
CA ALA A 531 -13.51 26.47 2.30
C ALA A 531 -13.72 26.04 3.76
N GLU A 532 -14.82 26.42 4.40
CA GLU A 532 -15.12 26.02 5.77
C GLU A 532 -15.31 24.50 5.89
N THR A 533 -16.05 23.90 4.96
CA THR A 533 -16.26 22.44 4.92
C THR A 533 -14.94 21.71 4.66
N PHE A 534 -14.07 22.25 3.80
CA PHE A 534 -12.72 21.71 3.58
C PHE A 534 -11.89 21.72 4.86
N VAL A 535 -11.84 22.86 5.56
CA VAL A 535 -11.07 23.01 6.80
C VAL A 535 -11.57 22.07 7.90
N GLU A 536 -12.89 21.91 8.04
CA GLU A 536 -13.49 20.97 8.98
C GLU A 536 -13.11 19.52 8.66
N LYS A 537 -13.29 19.09 7.40
CA LYS A 537 -12.90 17.74 6.95
C LYS A 537 -11.41 17.49 7.12
N HIS A 538 -10.57 18.47 6.77
CA HIS A 538 -9.12 18.38 6.95
C HIS A 538 -8.77 18.18 8.43
N LYS A 539 -9.37 18.97 9.33
CA LYS A 539 -9.15 18.83 10.78
C LYS A 539 -9.63 17.49 11.32
N GLN A 540 -10.75 16.97 10.82
CA GLN A 540 -11.27 15.67 11.21
C GLN A 540 -10.35 14.53 10.76
N GLU A 541 -9.93 14.53 9.49
CA GLU A 541 -9.11 13.45 8.92
C GLU A 541 -7.66 13.48 9.43
N PHE A 542 -7.10 14.68 9.62
CA PHE A 542 -5.67 14.88 9.88
C PHE A 542 -5.36 15.40 11.29
N GLY A 543 -6.35 15.86 12.04
CA GLY A 543 -6.20 16.35 13.42
C GLY A 543 -5.71 17.79 13.57
N PHE A 544 -5.45 18.51 12.47
CA PHE A 544 -5.01 19.91 12.45
C PHE A 544 -5.44 20.63 11.17
N THR A 545 -5.19 21.95 11.10
CA THR A 545 -5.44 22.82 9.95
C THR A 545 -4.13 23.50 9.53
N LEU A 546 -4.05 23.97 8.28
CA LEU A 546 -2.90 24.73 7.77
C LEU A 546 -3.31 26.17 7.46
N GLU A 547 -2.41 27.11 7.70
CA GLU A 547 -2.56 28.52 7.30
C GLU A 547 -1.94 28.73 5.91
N ARG A 548 -2.58 28.17 4.87
CA ARG A 548 -2.13 28.25 3.47
C ARG A 548 -3.32 28.43 2.53
N ASP A 549 -3.06 28.89 1.31
CA ASP A 549 -4.06 28.97 0.24
C ASP A 549 -4.70 27.59 -0.03
N ILE A 550 -5.99 27.59 -0.37
CA ILE A 550 -6.71 26.40 -0.80
C ILE A 550 -6.74 26.39 -2.33
N LEU A 551 -6.26 25.31 -2.95
CA LEU A 551 -6.26 25.11 -4.40
C LEU A 551 -7.39 24.16 -4.80
N VAL A 552 -8.05 24.46 -5.92
CA VAL A 552 -8.98 23.55 -6.59
C VAL A 552 -8.20 22.71 -7.58
N GLY A 553 -8.14 21.39 -7.37
CA GLY A 553 -7.45 20.47 -8.29
C GLY A 553 -8.31 20.01 -9.46
N ASP A 554 -9.61 19.89 -9.24
CA ASP A 554 -10.59 19.60 -10.28
C ASP A 554 -12.02 19.93 -9.80
N ILE A 555 -12.93 19.99 -10.77
CA ILE A 555 -14.36 20.16 -10.57
C ILE A 555 -15.09 18.89 -11.03
N ARG A 556 -16.10 18.48 -10.26
CA ARG A 556 -16.90 17.28 -10.55
C ARG A 556 -18.37 17.56 -10.36
N VAL A 557 -19.18 17.00 -11.27
CA VAL A 557 -20.64 16.95 -11.14
C VAL A 557 -21.13 15.52 -11.32
N ARG A 558 -22.01 15.10 -10.41
CA ARG A 558 -22.70 13.81 -10.46
C ARG A 558 -24.20 14.08 -10.66
N GLY A 559 -24.72 13.71 -11.83
CA GLY A 559 -26.15 13.62 -12.08
C GLY A 559 -26.70 12.29 -11.58
N VAL A 560 -27.81 12.31 -10.85
CA VAL A 560 -28.48 11.13 -10.28
C VAL A 560 -29.91 11.08 -10.77
N GLY A 561 -30.21 10.13 -11.66
CA GLY A 561 -31.57 9.80 -12.09
C GLY A 561 -32.24 8.88 -11.06
N LYS A 562 -33.11 9.45 -10.23
CA LYS A 562 -33.80 8.73 -9.15
C LYS A 562 -34.81 7.74 -9.70
N ARG A 563 -34.81 6.53 -9.16
CA ARG A 563 -35.90 5.56 -9.39
C ARG A 563 -36.94 5.61 -8.27
N ALA A 564 -38.16 5.17 -8.59
CA ALA A 564 -39.22 5.01 -7.60
C ALA A 564 -38.73 4.12 -6.44
N SER A 565 -38.57 4.70 -5.26
CA SER A 565 -38.13 4.00 -4.05
C SER A 565 -39.08 2.86 -3.72
N LEU A 566 -38.55 1.64 -3.60
CA LEU A 566 -39.25 0.54 -2.95
C LEU A 566 -39.40 0.92 -1.47
N ALA A 567 -40.62 1.25 -1.03
CA ALA A 567 -40.89 1.59 0.35
C ALA A 567 -40.51 0.41 1.27
N SER A 568 -39.31 0.45 1.85
CA SER A 568 -38.84 -0.50 2.86
C SER A 568 -38.70 0.18 4.21
N THR A 569 -39.07 -0.53 5.27
CA THR A 569 -38.86 -0.08 6.64
C THR A 569 -37.41 -0.23 7.05
N THR A 570 -36.87 0.75 7.78
CA THR A 570 -35.53 0.68 8.38
C THR A 570 -35.51 -0.29 9.58
N PRO A 571 -34.36 -0.89 9.93
CA PRO A 571 -34.24 -1.75 11.10
C PRO A 571 -34.66 -1.00 12.37
N GLU A 572 -34.26 0.25 12.53
CA GLU A 572 -34.51 1.11 13.68
C GLU A 572 -35.99 1.44 13.81
N SER A 573 -36.64 1.85 12.71
CA SER A 573 -38.08 2.14 12.74
C SER A 573 -38.91 0.90 13.07
N ASP A 574 -38.54 -0.27 12.54
CA ASP A 574 -39.20 -1.52 12.87
C ASP A 574 -38.89 -1.99 14.30
N TYR A 575 -37.65 -1.85 14.76
CA TYR A 575 -37.26 -2.18 16.12
C TYR A 575 -38.01 -1.30 17.14
N LYS A 576 -38.18 0.01 16.85
CA LYS A 576 -38.99 0.94 17.65
C LYS A 576 -40.48 0.53 17.66
N LYS A 577 -41.04 0.07 16.54
CA LYS A 577 -42.45 -0.39 16.47
C LYS A 577 -42.73 -1.56 17.41
N PHE A 578 -41.81 -2.51 17.51
CA PHE A 578 -41.94 -3.63 18.46
C PHE A 578 -41.58 -3.18 19.88
N GLY A 579 -40.55 -2.37 20.10
CA GLY A 579 -40.25 -1.75 21.39
C GLY A 579 -40.24 -2.76 22.56
N ASN A 580 -41.15 -2.59 23.53
CA ASN A 580 -41.27 -3.49 24.69
C ASN A 580 -42.16 -4.73 24.44
N THR A 581 -42.69 -4.91 23.23
CA THR A 581 -43.57 -6.04 22.87
C THR A 581 -42.82 -7.23 22.28
N PHE A 582 -41.48 -7.22 22.30
CA PHE A 582 -40.72 -8.41 21.91
C PHE A 582 -41.01 -9.56 22.86
N VAL A 583 -41.30 -10.73 22.30
CA VAL A 583 -41.55 -11.96 23.06
C VAL A 583 -40.45 -12.98 22.81
N PRO A 584 -40.11 -13.85 23.78
CA PRO A 584 -39.21 -14.97 23.51
C PRO A 584 -39.72 -15.83 22.35
N ALA A 585 -38.80 -16.38 21.54
CA ALA A 585 -39.14 -17.34 20.50
C ALA A 585 -39.86 -18.56 21.10
N ASP A 586 -40.88 -19.06 20.39
CA ASP A 586 -41.62 -20.23 20.82
C ASP A 586 -40.72 -21.47 20.78
N SER A 587 -40.77 -22.26 21.84
CA SER A 587 -40.16 -23.60 21.89
C SER A 587 -40.57 -24.50 20.72
N ALA A 588 -41.77 -24.33 20.16
CA ALA A 588 -42.26 -25.06 18.98
C ALA A 588 -41.59 -24.62 17.67
N ALA A 589 -40.99 -23.42 17.62
CA ALA A 589 -40.24 -22.94 16.45
C ALA A 589 -38.86 -23.60 16.33
N ARG A 590 -38.34 -24.17 17.43
CA ARG A 590 -37.07 -24.89 17.49
C ARG A 590 -37.18 -26.25 16.81
N THR A 591 -36.29 -26.55 15.88
CA THR A 591 -36.26 -27.86 15.18
C THR A 591 -35.25 -28.83 15.75
N ALA A 592 -34.14 -28.33 16.29
CA ALA A 592 -33.08 -29.16 16.85
C ALA A 592 -32.33 -28.46 17.99
N VAL A 593 -31.51 -29.23 18.70
CA VAL A 593 -30.49 -28.74 19.62
C VAL A 593 -29.18 -29.36 19.15
N GLN A 594 -28.19 -28.51 18.86
CA GLN A 594 -26.89 -28.94 18.37
C GLN A 594 -25.80 -28.51 19.34
N LYS A 595 -24.78 -29.36 19.52
CA LYS A 595 -23.56 -28.93 20.22
C LYS A 595 -22.74 -28.02 19.33
N VAL A 596 -22.45 -26.83 19.83
CA VAL A 596 -21.59 -25.83 19.17
C VAL A 596 -20.47 -25.44 20.11
N TYR A 597 -19.24 -25.41 19.61
CA TYR A 597 -18.09 -25.01 20.40
C TYR A 597 -17.95 -23.49 20.35
N PHE A 598 -17.89 -22.84 21.53
CA PHE A 598 -17.67 -21.41 21.69
C PHE A 598 -16.34 -21.13 22.39
N GLU A 599 -15.69 -20.04 21.98
CA GLU A 599 -14.42 -19.61 22.55
C GLU A 599 -14.57 -19.40 24.07
N ASN A 600 -13.63 -19.92 24.85
CA ASN A 600 -13.60 -19.87 26.32
C ASN A 600 -14.81 -20.50 27.05
N LYS A 601 -15.76 -21.11 26.35
CA LYS A 601 -16.93 -21.79 26.94
C LYS A 601 -17.04 -23.27 26.55
N GLY A 602 -16.31 -23.70 25.54
CA GLY A 602 -16.33 -25.07 25.05
C GLY A 602 -17.65 -25.44 24.36
N TRP A 603 -17.99 -26.73 24.36
CA TRP A 603 -19.24 -27.23 23.78
C TRP A 603 -20.46 -26.79 24.60
N LEU A 604 -21.37 -26.04 23.98
CA LEU A 604 -22.67 -25.67 24.53
C LEU A 604 -23.80 -26.20 23.65
N ASP A 605 -24.95 -26.49 24.27
CA ASP A 605 -26.17 -26.85 23.54
C ASP A 605 -26.80 -25.57 22.95
N ALA A 606 -26.73 -25.42 21.63
CA ALA A 606 -27.32 -24.32 20.90
C ALA A 606 -28.68 -24.72 20.30
N ASN A 607 -29.70 -23.90 20.51
CA ASN A 607 -31.02 -24.13 19.90
C ASN A 607 -30.99 -23.75 18.41
N VAL A 608 -31.50 -24.63 17.55
CA VAL A 608 -31.55 -24.42 16.09
C VAL A 608 -32.96 -23.99 15.69
N TYR A 609 -33.06 -22.84 15.03
CA TYR A 609 -34.31 -22.26 14.54
C TYR A 609 -34.23 -21.99 13.03
N PRO A 610 -35.05 -22.63 12.20
CA PRO A 610 -35.27 -22.15 10.83
C PRO A 610 -35.93 -20.78 10.90
N ILE A 611 -35.41 -19.80 10.14
CA ILE A 611 -35.93 -18.43 10.17
C ILE A 611 -37.42 -18.36 9.80
N ALA A 612 -37.89 -19.25 8.93
CA ALA A 612 -39.29 -19.36 8.53
C ALA A 612 -40.25 -19.75 9.68
N ASN A 613 -39.73 -20.37 10.75
CA ASN A 613 -40.51 -20.74 11.92
C ASN A 613 -40.61 -19.62 12.97
N LEU A 614 -39.81 -18.55 12.82
CA LEU A 614 -39.79 -17.44 13.76
C LEU A 614 -40.76 -16.34 13.29
N ALA A 615 -41.65 -15.93 14.20
CA ALA A 615 -42.56 -14.82 13.95
C ALA A 615 -41.88 -13.46 14.18
N ARG A 616 -42.33 -12.44 13.45
CA ARG A 616 -41.88 -11.05 13.67
C ARG A 616 -42.19 -10.61 15.10
N GLY A 617 -41.26 -9.91 15.73
CA GLY A 617 -41.34 -9.52 17.14
C GLY A 617 -40.89 -10.62 18.12
N GLN A 618 -40.37 -11.76 17.64
CA GLN A 618 -39.73 -12.75 18.51
C GLN A 618 -38.25 -12.44 18.77
N ARG A 619 -37.76 -12.90 19.93
CA ARG A 619 -36.35 -12.84 20.34
C ARG A 619 -35.77 -14.23 20.62
N VAL A 620 -34.60 -14.51 20.07
CA VAL A 620 -33.82 -15.71 20.31
C VAL A 620 -32.59 -15.33 21.13
N LYS A 621 -32.49 -15.84 22.36
CA LYS A 621 -31.30 -15.67 23.19
C LYS A 621 -30.26 -16.73 22.84
N GLY A 622 -28.99 -16.35 22.72
CA GLY A 622 -27.90 -17.29 22.51
C GLY A 622 -27.59 -18.16 23.75
N PRO A 623 -26.88 -19.30 23.59
CA PRO A 623 -26.37 -19.86 22.34
C PRO A 623 -27.49 -20.39 21.44
N ALA A 624 -27.50 -19.96 20.18
CA ALA A 624 -28.48 -20.40 19.19
C ALA A 624 -27.93 -20.30 17.77
N MET A 625 -28.58 -21.00 16.84
CA MET A 625 -28.34 -20.89 15.41
C MET A 625 -29.65 -20.57 14.72
N ILE A 626 -29.66 -19.51 13.91
CA ILE A 626 -30.79 -19.20 13.04
C ILE A 626 -30.39 -19.59 11.62
N ILE A 627 -31.10 -20.56 11.07
CA ILE A 627 -30.81 -21.13 9.76
C ILE A 627 -31.78 -20.57 8.73
N ASP A 628 -31.22 -20.07 7.64
CA ASP A 628 -31.96 -19.73 6.42
C ASP A 628 -31.48 -20.65 5.29
N ASN A 629 -32.22 -20.70 4.18
CA ASN A 629 -31.88 -21.53 3.02
C ASN A 629 -30.51 -21.19 2.40
N THR A 630 -29.94 -20.03 2.74
CA THR A 630 -28.75 -19.48 2.10
C THR A 630 -27.66 -19.03 3.08
N GLN A 631 -27.88 -19.13 4.39
CA GLN A 631 -26.93 -18.67 5.40
C GLN A 631 -27.19 -19.32 6.77
N THR A 632 -26.16 -19.29 7.60
CA THR A 632 -26.23 -19.66 9.01
C THR A 632 -25.84 -18.47 9.87
N ILE A 633 -26.74 -18.04 10.75
CA ILE A 633 -26.50 -16.98 11.72
C ILE A 633 -26.20 -17.63 13.08
N VAL A 634 -24.96 -17.46 13.54
CA VAL A 634 -24.55 -17.94 14.88
C VAL A 634 -24.85 -16.83 15.89
N VAL A 635 -25.71 -17.13 16.86
CA VAL A 635 -26.05 -16.21 17.96
C VAL A 635 -25.23 -16.62 19.17
N ASP A 636 -24.17 -15.85 19.44
CA ASP A 636 -23.26 -16.12 20.56
C ASP A 636 -23.99 -16.11 21.93
N PRO A 637 -23.47 -16.77 22.97
CA PRO A 637 -24.10 -16.85 24.29
C PRO A 637 -24.42 -15.50 24.95
N ASN A 638 -23.72 -14.43 24.57
CA ASN A 638 -23.93 -13.05 25.04
C ASN A 638 -24.76 -12.21 24.07
N ALA A 639 -25.35 -12.80 23.03
CA ALA A 639 -26.13 -12.11 22.03
C ALA A 639 -27.62 -12.46 22.13
N THR A 640 -28.47 -11.50 21.76
CA THR A 640 -29.90 -11.72 21.56
C THR A 640 -30.30 -11.28 20.17
N ALA A 641 -30.87 -12.21 19.39
CA ALA A 641 -31.39 -11.93 18.06
C ALA A 641 -32.85 -11.49 18.13
N SER A 642 -33.19 -10.36 17.52
CA SER A 642 -34.55 -9.84 17.36
C SER A 642 -35.01 -9.98 15.91
N ILE A 643 -36.15 -10.63 15.70
CA ILE A 643 -36.71 -10.89 14.36
C ILE A 643 -37.64 -9.76 13.95
N LEU A 644 -37.24 -8.99 12.93
CA LEU A 644 -38.00 -7.85 12.39
C LEU A 644 -38.68 -8.21 11.05
N THR A 645 -39.26 -7.21 10.37
CA THR A 645 -39.94 -7.40 9.09
C THR A 645 -39.00 -7.90 7.98
N ASN A 646 -37.82 -7.26 7.89
CA ASN A 646 -36.83 -7.51 6.85
C ASN A 646 -35.43 -7.80 7.40
N HIS A 647 -35.25 -7.81 8.73
CA HIS A 647 -33.95 -7.88 9.37
C HIS A 647 -33.96 -8.84 10.56
N VAL A 648 -32.79 -9.44 10.82
CA VAL A 648 -32.43 -10.00 12.12
C VAL A 648 -31.42 -9.03 12.75
N VAL A 649 -31.75 -8.52 13.93
CA VAL A 649 -30.86 -7.61 14.68
C VAL A 649 -30.27 -8.36 15.87
N LEU A 650 -28.95 -8.46 15.93
CA LEU A 650 -28.24 -9.06 17.07
C LEU A 650 -27.76 -7.96 18.00
N ASP A 651 -28.32 -7.92 19.21
CA ASP A 651 -27.83 -7.07 20.29
C ASP A 651 -26.82 -7.86 21.12
N LEU A 652 -25.59 -7.33 21.23
CA LEU A 652 -24.48 -7.96 21.95
C LEU A 652 -24.37 -7.37 23.35
N GLU A 653 -24.47 -8.22 24.37
CA GLU A 653 -24.10 -7.86 25.74
C GLU A 653 -22.58 -7.70 25.80
N ARG A 654 -22.12 -6.63 26.45
CA ARG A 654 -20.69 -6.37 26.63
C ARG A 654 -20.08 -7.52 27.42
N LEU A 655 -19.18 -8.27 26.79
CA LEU A 655 -18.42 -9.31 27.48
C LEU A 655 -17.54 -8.68 28.55
N ASP A 656 -17.52 -9.28 29.73
CA ASP A 656 -16.47 -9.01 30.71
C ASP A 656 -15.11 -9.37 30.10
N LYS A 657 -14.08 -8.56 30.39
CA LYS A 657 -12.73 -8.77 29.86
C LYS A 657 -12.27 -10.19 30.20
N THR A 658 -11.94 -10.98 29.19
CA THR A 658 -11.42 -12.33 29.40
C THR A 658 -10.04 -12.22 30.05
N GLU A 659 -9.82 -12.88 31.19
CA GLU A 659 -8.48 -12.98 31.78
C GLU A 659 -7.63 -13.87 30.87
N ILE A 660 -6.67 -13.26 30.16
CA ILE A 660 -5.66 -13.99 29.40
C ILE A 660 -4.50 -14.32 30.36
N ASP A 661 -4.05 -15.58 30.36
CA ASP A 661 -2.89 -15.99 31.14
C ASP A 661 -1.62 -15.26 30.67
N SER A 662 -0.89 -14.68 31.63
CA SER A 662 0.40 -14.01 31.43
C SER A 662 1.60 -14.91 31.74
N LYS A 663 1.38 -16.19 32.06
CA LYS A 663 2.45 -17.13 32.46
C LYS A 663 2.85 -18.09 31.35
N THR A 664 1.92 -18.47 30.48
CA THR A 664 2.14 -19.46 29.43
C THR A 664 1.79 -18.86 28.08
N VAL A 665 2.69 -19.01 27.09
CA VAL A 665 2.45 -18.47 25.74
C VAL A 665 1.38 -19.31 25.05
N ASP A 666 0.21 -18.70 24.81
CA ASP A 666 -0.79 -19.24 23.90
C ASP A 666 -0.45 -18.81 22.45
N PRO A 667 -0.18 -19.75 21.53
CA PRO A 667 0.08 -19.44 20.13
C PRO A 667 -1.03 -18.68 19.40
N ILE A 668 -2.29 -18.87 19.81
CA ILE A 668 -3.43 -18.16 19.22
C ILE A 668 -3.29 -16.69 19.58
N GLN A 669 -3.14 -16.40 20.88
CA GLN A 669 -2.91 -15.04 21.37
C GLN A 669 -1.61 -14.44 20.83
N LEU A 670 -0.54 -15.23 20.70
CA LEU A 670 0.72 -14.79 20.10
C LEU A 670 0.51 -14.23 18.68
N SER A 671 -0.31 -14.91 17.88
CA SER A 671 -0.66 -14.50 16.51
C SER A 671 -1.54 -13.22 16.53
N VAL A 672 -2.52 -13.16 17.43
CA VAL A 672 -3.41 -11.99 17.63
C VAL A 672 -2.62 -10.74 18.03
N PHE A 673 -1.77 -10.83 19.06
CA PHE A 673 -0.94 -9.70 19.50
C PHE A 673 0.07 -9.28 18.42
N GLY A 674 0.63 -10.23 17.66
CA GLY A 674 1.49 -9.94 16.51
C GLY A 674 0.81 -9.06 15.47
N HIS A 675 -0.42 -9.41 15.08
CA HIS A 675 -1.22 -8.60 14.16
C HIS A 675 -1.60 -7.23 14.76
N ARG A 676 -1.93 -7.17 16.06
CA ARG A 676 -2.30 -5.91 16.73
C ARG A 676 -1.14 -4.92 16.80
N PHE A 677 0.06 -5.34 17.19
CA PHE A 677 1.22 -4.44 17.21
C PHE A 677 1.60 -3.94 15.82
N MET A 678 1.55 -4.81 14.81
CA MET A 678 1.79 -4.41 13.42
C MET A 678 0.75 -3.39 12.94
N SER A 679 -0.53 -3.64 13.23
CA SER A 679 -1.62 -2.73 12.89
C SER A 679 -1.44 -1.35 13.52
N ILE A 680 -0.94 -1.25 14.76
CA ILE A 680 -0.66 0.06 15.38
C ILE A 680 0.44 0.79 14.62
N ALA A 681 1.54 0.13 14.28
CA ALA A 681 2.64 0.74 13.53
C ALA A 681 2.19 1.20 12.12
N GLU A 682 1.39 0.38 11.42
CA GLU A 682 0.79 0.72 10.12
C GLU A 682 -0.13 1.95 10.22
N GLN A 683 -0.98 2.03 11.26
CA GLN A 683 -1.85 3.19 11.50
C GLN A 683 -1.05 4.47 11.79
N MET A 684 0.07 4.37 12.52
CA MET A 684 1.01 5.49 12.70
C MET A 684 1.58 5.94 11.35
N GLY A 685 1.99 5.00 10.50
CA GLY A 685 2.54 5.29 9.17
C GLY A 685 1.53 5.95 8.23
N GLN A 686 0.30 5.44 8.17
CA GLN A 686 -0.80 6.04 7.42
C GLN A 686 -1.09 7.46 7.90
N THR A 687 -1.10 7.68 9.23
CA THR A 687 -1.26 9.03 9.81
C THR A 687 -0.14 9.96 9.32
N LEU A 688 1.12 9.54 9.40
CA LEU A 688 2.26 10.36 8.97
C LEU A 688 2.20 10.69 7.48
N GLN A 689 1.95 9.69 6.62
CA GLN A 689 1.83 9.87 5.18
C GLN A 689 0.75 10.89 4.81
N LYS A 690 -0.41 10.79 5.45
CA LYS A 690 -1.57 11.66 5.21
C LYS A 690 -1.32 13.11 5.62
N THR A 691 -0.68 13.28 6.78
CA THR A 691 -0.51 14.58 7.44
C THR A 691 0.75 15.34 7.03
N SER A 692 1.78 14.65 6.54
CA SER A 692 2.99 15.28 6.02
C SER A 692 2.73 16.08 4.75
N ILE A 693 3.56 17.12 4.54
CA ILE A 693 3.49 17.97 3.36
C ILE A 693 4.69 17.80 2.43
N SER A 694 5.85 17.35 2.91
CA SER A 694 6.98 17.13 2.01
C SER A 694 6.74 15.96 1.05
N THR A 695 7.20 16.13 -0.18
CA THR A 695 7.18 15.10 -1.22
C THR A 695 7.87 13.81 -0.75
N ASN A 696 8.95 13.93 0.03
CA ASN A 696 9.73 12.80 0.51
C ASN A 696 8.93 11.86 1.42
N ILE A 697 8.24 12.40 2.43
CA ILE A 697 7.47 11.58 3.36
C ILE A 697 6.13 11.18 2.72
N LYS A 698 5.40 12.13 2.14
CA LYS A 698 4.03 11.90 1.66
C LYS A 698 3.94 11.02 0.41
N GLU A 699 4.73 11.35 -0.61
CA GLU A 699 4.63 10.72 -1.94
C GLU A 699 5.65 9.59 -2.08
N ARG A 700 6.89 9.82 -1.63
CA ARG A 700 7.97 8.84 -1.78
C ARG A 700 8.02 7.79 -0.69
N LEU A 701 7.27 8.01 0.40
CA LEU A 701 7.22 7.12 1.57
C LEU A 701 8.57 6.97 2.26
N ASP A 702 9.38 8.02 2.27
CA ASP A 702 10.70 8.05 2.92
C ASP A 702 10.55 8.34 4.43
N PHE A 703 9.87 7.42 5.12
CA PHE A 703 9.66 7.47 6.57
C PHE A 703 9.49 6.07 7.16
N SER A 704 9.51 5.92 8.48
CA SER A 704 9.09 4.70 9.18
C SER A 704 8.49 5.03 10.54
N CYS A 705 7.53 4.22 10.95
CA CYS A 705 6.83 4.36 12.24
C CYS A 705 6.90 3.04 13.00
N ALA A 706 7.25 3.09 14.28
CA ALA A 706 7.50 1.89 15.07
C ALA A 706 7.16 2.06 16.56
N ILE A 707 6.92 0.92 17.20
CA ILE A 707 6.71 0.78 18.64
C ILE A 707 7.90 0.05 19.23
N PHE A 708 8.32 0.50 20.42
CA PHE A 708 9.46 -0.05 21.13
C PHE A 708 9.07 -0.44 22.55
N ALA A 709 9.70 -1.50 23.03
CA ALA A 709 9.58 -2.01 24.38
C ALA A 709 10.14 -0.98 25.38
N PRO A 710 9.84 -1.09 26.70
CA PRO A 710 10.36 -0.15 27.70
C PRO A 710 11.89 0.00 27.65
N ASP A 711 12.59 -1.05 27.20
CA ASP A 711 14.03 -1.06 27.11
C ASP A 711 14.61 -0.37 25.86
N GLY A 712 13.76 -0.03 24.88
CA GLY A 712 14.12 0.53 23.57
C GLY A 712 14.20 -0.50 22.44
N GLY A 713 13.96 -1.78 22.71
CA GLY A 713 13.94 -2.84 21.69
C GLY A 713 12.75 -2.71 20.72
N LEU A 714 12.97 -2.93 19.42
CA LEU A 714 11.90 -2.89 18.43
C LEU A 714 10.82 -3.96 18.69
N VAL A 715 9.55 -3.55 18.71
CA VAL A 715 8.38 -4.45 18.85
C VAL A 715 7.72 -4.68 17.49
N ALA A 716 7.38 -3.60 16.79
CA ALA A 716 6.77 -3.64 15.46
C ALA A 716 7.12 -2.37 14.68
N ASN A 717 7.18 -2.48 13.35
CA ASN A 717 7.52 -1.38 12.44
C ASN A 717 6.68 -1.47 11.16
N ALA A 718 6.13 -0.34 10.71
CA ALA A 718 5.54 -0.20 9.38
C ALA A 718 6.65 -0.19 8.30
N PRO A 719 6.73 -1.23 7.46
CA PRO A 719 7.87 -1.44 6.59
C PRO A 719 7.81 -0.57 5.32
N HIS A 720 8.38 0.64 5.37
CA HIS A 720 8.57 1.47 4.17
C HIS A 720 10.05 1.52 3.75
N ILE A 721 10.96 1.79 4.68
CA ILE A 721 12.39 1.99 4.40
C ILE A 721 13.26 1.06 5.26
N PRO A 722 13.96 0.07 4.67
CA PRO A 722 14.72 -0.92 5.43
C PRO A 722 15.88 -0.39 6.28
N VAL A 723 16.50 0.74 5.92
CA VAL A 723 17.61 1.30 6.72
C VAL A 723 17.17 1.88 8.07
N HIS A 724 15.87 2.18 8.24
CA HIS A 724 15.32 2.66 9.51
C HIS A 724 15.19 1.55 10.56
N LEU A 725 15.17 0.28 10.15
CA LEU A 725 14.79 -0.86 10.99
C LEU A 725 15.65 -1.00 12.25
N GLY A 726 16.96 -1.18 12.10
CA GLY A 726 17.88 -1.33 13.22
C GLY A 726 18.34 -0.01 13.84
N SER A 727 18.29 1.08 13.05
CA SER A 727 18.79 2.38 13.47
C SER A 727 17.83 3.11 14.42
N MET A 728 16.51 2.99 14.24
CA MET A 728 15.55 3.59 15.18
C MET A 728 15.64 2.99 16.59
N SER A 729 15.85 1.68 16.73
CA SER A 729 16.08 1.05 18.05
C SER A 729 17.29 1.64 18.76
N SER A 730 18.36 1.88 18.02
CA SER A 730 19.56 2.51 18.57
C SER A 730 19.28 3.95 19.04
N ALA A 731 18.47 4.70 18.29
CA ALA A 731 18.07 6.05 18.68
C ALA A 731 17.22 6.07 19.95
N VAL A 732 16.18 5.22 20.02
CA VAL A 732 15.30 5.14 21.19
C VAL A 732 16.07 4.69 22.43
N ALA A 733 16.92 3.66 22.32
CA ALA A 733 17.75 3.19 23.42
C ALA A 733 18.71 4.28 23.94
N TYR A 734 19.32 5.06 23.04
CA TYR A 734 20.19 6.17 23.43
C TYR A 734 19.40 7.28 24.13
N GLN A 735 18.28 7.74 23.55
CA GLN A 735 17.46 8.80 24.14
C GLN A 735 16.90 8.38 25.50
N ARG A 736 16.46 7.13 25.65
CA ARG A 736 16.05 6.57 26.94
C ARG A 736 17.13 6.75 28.01
N SER A 737 18.37 6.39 27.71
CA SER A 737 19.49 6.55 28.64
C SER A 737 19.81 8.02 28.95
N MET A 738 19.83 8.88 27.93
CA MET A 738 20.13 10.31 28.08
C MET A 738 19.09 11.05 28.94
N TRP A 739 17.83 10.64 28.85
CA TRP A 739 16.68 11.30 29.47
C TRP A 739 16.11 10.57 30.70
N GLU A 740 16.82 9.57 31.23
CA GLU A 740 16.39 8.81 32.39
C GLU A 740 16.04 9.73 33.58
N GLY A 741 14.82 9.58 34.10
CA GLY A 741 14.30 10.38 35.23
C GLY A 741 13.95 11.85 34.91
N LYS A 742 14.02 12.29 33.65
CA LYS A 742 13.82 13.70 33.25
C LYS A 742 12.52 13.96 32.48
N LEU A 743 11.85 12.91 32.00
CA LEU A 743 10.64 13.01 31.16
C LEU A 743 9.38 12.92 31.99
N LYS A 744 8.32 13.60 31.53
CA LYS A 744 6.96 13.51 32.05
C LYS A 744 5.97 13.23 30.92
N GLU A 745 4.75 12.84 31.27
CA GLU A 745 3.68 12.63 30.29
C GLU A 745 3.45 13.89 29.42
N GLY A 746 3.30 13.69 28.12
CA GLY A 746 3.17 14.76 27.13
C GLY A 746 4.47 15.39 26.65
N ASP A 747 5.64 14.95 27.12
CA ASP A 747 6.93 15.33 26.54
C ASP A 747 7.19 14.55 25.24
N VAL A 748 7.82 15.19 24.23
CA VAL A 748 8.25 14.56 22.98
C VAL A 748 9.68 14.96 22.66
N LEU A 749 10.48 13.99 22.20
CA LEU A 749 11.88 14.17 21.86
C LEU A 749 12.10 14.20 20.34
N MET A 750 13.13 14.91 19.91
CA MET A 750 13.61 15.04 18.54
C MET A 750 15.12 14.79 18.51
N ALA A 751 15.59 13.92 17.60
CA ALA A 751 17.01 13.63 17.43
C ALA A 751 17.33 13.12 16.02
N ASN A 752 18.52 13.41 15.52
CA ASN A 752 19.04 12.90 14.24
C ASN A 752 20.55 12.60 14.25
N HIS A 753 21.26 12.93 15.34
CA HIS A 753 22.72 12.82 15.38
C HIS A 753 23.17 11.36 15.18
N PRO A 754 24.10 11.05 14.26
CA PRO A 754 24.49 9.68 13.93
C PRO A 754 25.10 8.91 15.11
N ALA A 755 25.93 9.59 15.92
CA ALA A 755 26.47 9.03 17.16
C ALA A 755 25.40 8.63 18.20
N HIS A 756 24.17 9.14 18.08
CA HIS A 756 23.06 8.92 19.01
C HIS A 756 21.91 8.13 18.35
N GLY A 757 22.24 7.27 17.37
CA GLY A 757 21.31 6.37 16.69
C GLY A 757 20.64 6.93 15.43
N GLY A 758 21.03 8.12 14.97
CA GLY A 758 20.68 8.61 13.64
C GLY A 758 21.31 7.78 12.52
N SER A 759 20.61 7.64 11.40
CA SER A 759 21.16 7.08 10.14
C SER A 759 22.08 8.09 9.47
N HIS A 760 21.57 9.30 9.27
CA HIS A 760 22.24 10.53 8.80
C HIS A 760 21.41 11.73 9.27
N LEU A 761 21.87 12.97 9.05
CA LEU A 761 21.19 14.14 9.59
C LEU A 761 19.78 14.40 9.01
N PRO A 762 19.51 14.23 7.70
CA PRO A 762 18.18 14.49 7.15
C PRO A 762 17.06 13.61 7.75
N ASP A 763 17.41 12.45 8.31
CA ASP A 763 16.43 11.57 8.97
C ASP A 763 16.21 11.99 10.42
N ILE A 764 15.20 12.84 10.64
CA ILE A 764 14.84 13.28 11.98
C ILE A 764 13.91 12.25 12.63
N THR A 765 14.31 11.75 13.81
CA THR A 765 13.53 10.83 14.62
C THR A 765 12.79 11.60 15.72
N VAL A 766 11.46 11.49 15.72
CA VAL A 766 10.59 11.97 16.79
C VAL A 766 10.23 10.80 17.69
N ILE A 767 10.51 10.91 18.99
CA ILE A 767 10.41 9.81 19.97
C ILE A 767 9.52 10.27 21.12
N THR A 768 8.44 9.52 21.39
CA THR A 768 7.48 9.85 22.43
C THR A 768 7.39 8.71 23.47
N PRO A 769 7.68 8.98 24.76
CA PRO A 769 7.51 8.00 25.82
C PRO A 769 6.02 7.71 26.07
N VAL A 770 5.71 6.44 26.36
CA VAL A 770 4.38 6.01 26.79
C VAL A 770 4.40 5.74 28.29
N PHE A 771 3.66 6.53 29.07
CA PHE A 771 3.60 6.40 30.52
C PHE A 771 2.46 5.48 30.95
N GLN A 772 2.68 4.73 32.03
CA GLN A 772 1.61 4.03 32.72
C GLN A 772 0.73 5.06 33.44
N LYS A 773 -0.58 5.00 33.17
CA LYS A 773 -1.58 5.94 33.70
C LYS A 773 -1.43 6.18 35.21
N GLY A 774 -1.26 7.44 35.58
CA GLY A 774 -1.12 7.86 36.99
C GLY A 774 0.25 7.58 37.61
N THR A 775 1.28 7.27 36.82
CA THR A 775 2.65 7.01 37.29
C THR A 775 3.68 7.64 36.35
N ASP A 776 4.90 7.85 36.84
CA ASP A 776 6.04 8.30 36.01
C ASP A 776 6.78 7.13 35.32
N LYS A 777 6.18 5.93 35.31
CA LYS A 777 6.80 4.74 34.72
C LYS A 777 6.56 4.70 33.21
N ILE A 778 7.63 4.72 32.44
CA ILE A 778 7.58 4.49 31.00
C ILE A 778 7.40 2.99 30.74
N ILE A 779 6.40 2.63 29.94
CA ILE A 779 6.02 1.25 29.64
C ILE A 779 6.22 0.85 28.18
N PHE A 780 6.31 1.82 27.28
CA PHE A 780 6.61 1.66 25.86
C PHE A 780 7.18 2.96 25.30
N TRP A 781 7.65 2.94 24.05
CA TRP A 781 7.93 4.14 23.25
C TRP A 781 7.27 4.04 21.89
N ALA A 782 6.78 5.17 21.38
CA ALA A 782 6.39 5.33 19.98
C ALA A 782 7.41 6.22 19.29
N ALA A 783 7.87 5.85 18.09
CA ALA A 783 8.75 6.72 17.32
C ALA A 783 8.43 6.71 15.83
N SER A 784 8.70 7.84 15.20
CA SER A 784 8.61 8.03 13.76
C SER A 784 9.89 8.70 13.28
N ARG A 785 10.38 8.27 12.12
CA ARG A 785 11.54 8.85 11.44
C ARG A 785 11.10 9.25 10.04
N GLY A 786 11.37 10.48 9.63
CA GLY A 786 11.05 10.99 8.31
C GLY A 786 12.28 11.65 7.69
N HIS A 787 12.44 11.52 6.38
CA HIS A 787 13.49 12.18 5.62
C HIS A 787 13.08 13.61 5.24
N HIS A 788 13.70 14.59 5.88
CA HIS A 788 13.46 16.01 5.59
C HIS A 788 14.23 16.44 4.35
N SER A 789 13.59 17.17 3.43
CA SER A 789 14.18 17.58 2.15
C SER A 789 15.34 18.55 2.28
N ASP A 790 15.36 19.38 3.32
CA ASP A 790 16.42 20.34 3.62
C ASP A 790 16.43 20.65 5.12
N ILE A 791 17.59 20.49 5.77
CA ILE A 791 17.81 20.75 7.20
C ILE A 791 18.95 21.77 7.40
N GLY A 792 19.19 22.61 6.40
CA GLY A 792 20.36 23.47 6.29
C GLY A 792 21.61 22.72 5.81
N GLY A 793 22.74 23.42 5.77
CA GLY A 793 24.03 22.88 5.32
C GLY A 793 24.61 23.60 4.09
N ILE A 794 25.68 23.04 3.53
CA ILE A 794 26.49 23.70 2.48
C ILE A 794 25.88 23.67 1.07
N THR A 795 24.91 22.81 0.82
CA THR A 795 24.23 22.68 -0.49
C THR A 795 22.73 22.72 -0.32
N ALA A 796 22.00 23.08 -1.39
CA ALA A 796 20.55 22.96 -1.43
C ALA A 796 20.13 21.48 -1.47
N GLY A 797 19.10 21.12 -0.70
CA GLY A 797 18.64 19.74 -0.56
C GLY A 797 19.42 18.96 0.51
N SER A 798 18.99 17.73 0.78
CA SER A 798 19.44 16.95 1.95
C SER A 798 20.73 16.16 1.74
N MET A 799 21.29 16.12 0.52
CA MET A 799 22.38 15.21 0.14
C MET A 799 23.63 15.95 -0.39
N PRO A 800 24.43 16.61 0.46
CA PRO A 800 25.69 17.22 0.03
C PRO A 800 26.69 16.15 -0.45
N PRO A 801 27.08 16.11 -1.73
CA PRO A 801 27.91 15.02 -2.27
C PRO A 801 29.36 15.07 -1.80
N PHE A 802 29.79 16.17 -1.16
CA PHE A 802 31.18 16.45 -0.78
C PHE A 802 31.38 16.81 0.68
N SER A 803 30.37 16.61 1.53
CA SER A 803 30.54 16.81 2.97
C SER A 803 31.66 15.90 3.50
N LYS A 804 32.42 16.42 4.44
CA LYS A 804 33.57 15.81 5.11
C LYS A 804 33.38 15.82 6.61
N GLU A 805 32.84 16.92 7.12
CA GLU A 805 32.46 17.09 8.50
C GLU A 805 30.94 17.11 8.63
N LEU A 806 30.42 16.61 9.74
CA LEU A 806 28.98 16.42 9.97
C LEU A 806 28.21 17.75 9.92
N TRP A 807 28.81 18.85 10.39
CA TRP A 807 28.17 20.17 10.37
C TRP A 807 27.93 20.72 8.96
N GLU A 808 28.64 20.22 7.95
CA GLU A 808 28.40 20.58 6.55
C GLU A 808 27.06 20.00 6.05
N GLU A 809 26.55 18.96 6.71
CA GLU A 809 25.32 18.24 6.35
C GLU A 809 24.04 18.86 6.92
N GLY A 810 24.16 19.88 7.78
CA GLY A 810 23.02 20.62 8.33
C GLY A 810 22.84 20.44 9.84
N ALA A 811 21.59 20.52 10.30
CA ALA A 811 21.24 20.53 11.71
C ALA A 811 21.64 19.23 12.44
N MET A 812 22.48 19.36 13.47
CA MET A 812 22.93 18.26 14.32
C MET A 812 22.18 18.27 15.65
N ILE A 813 21.31 17.29 15.88
CA ILE A 813 20.41 17.24 17.02
C ILE A 813 20.69 15.97 17.84
N PRO A 814 21.58 16.07 18.86
CA PRO A 814 21.84 14.99 19.80
C PRO A 814 20.61 14.41 20.52
N GLY A 815 19.65 15.28 20.82
CA GLY A 815 18.47 14.98 21.63
C GLY A 815 17.89 16.28 22.18
N TYR A 816 16.68 16.62 21.76
CA TYR A 816 16.00 17.85 22.11
C TYR A 816 14.54 17.58 22.50
N LYS A 817 14.04 18.29 23.51
CA LYS A 817 12.64 18.18 23.92
C LYS A 817 11.77 19.16 23.12
N VAL A 818 11.29 18.70 21.97
CA VAL A 818 10.51 19.50 21.01
C VAL A 818 9.07 19.76 21.48
N VAL A 819 8.53 18.91 22.36
CA VAL A 819 7.28 19.17 23.07
C VAL A 819 7.53 19.05 24.56
N ASN A 820 7.10 20.06 25.33
CA ASN A 820 7.20 20.07 26.79
C ASN A 820 5.79 20.14 27.40
N GLY A 821 5.35 19.04 28.01
CA GLY A 821 4.00 18.93 28.60
C GLY A 821 2.88 19.29 27.62
N GLY A 822 2.95 18.79 26.39
CA GLY A 822 1.94 19.02 25.34
C GLY A 822 2.07 20.31 24.53
N LYS A 823 3.04 21.19 24.84
CA LYS A 823 3.30 22.42 24.06
C LYS A 823 4.49 22.24 23.11
N PHE A 824 4.26 22.43 21.81
CA PHE A 824 5.31 22.41 20.78
C PHE A 824 6.20 23.66 20.86
N ASP A 825 7.52 23.47 20.83
CA ASP A 825 8.52 24.53 20.92
C ASP A 825 9.02 24.96 19.52
N GLU A 826 8.23 25.78 18.84
CA GLU A 826 8.53 26.23 17.47
C GLU A 826 9.80 27.09 17.41
N ASP A 827 9.99 28.00 18.38
CA ASP A 827 11.20 28.83 18.49
C ASP A 827 12.47 27.97 18.63
N GLY A 828 12.38 26.90 19.42
CA GLY A 828 13.45 25.91 19.56
C GLY A 828 13.78 25.18 18.27
N VAL A 829 12.77 24.81 17.47
CA VAL A 829 12.97 24.20 16.15
C VAL A 829 13.63 25.19 15.18
N ILE A 830 13.21 26.46 15.18
CA ILE A 830 13.84 27.51 14.36
C ILE A 830 15.32 27.68 14.74
N GLU A 831 15.64 27.69 16.04
CA GLU A 831 17.03 27.76 16.48
C GLU A 831 17.86 26.57 15.96
N LEU A 832 17.33 25.35 16.03
CA LEU A 832 18.05 24.13 15.65
C LEU A 832 18.17 23.93 14.12
N LEU A 833 17.13 24.23 13.36
CA LEU A 833 17.09 23.98 11.91
C LEU A 833 17.54 25.17 11.06
N TYR A 834 17.47 26.39 11.60
CA TYR A 834 17.79 27.60 10.83
C TYR A 834 19.01 28.32 11.41
N ASN A 835 18.94 28.77 12.66
CA ASN A 835 19.98 29.65 13.23
C ASN A 835 21.29 28.91 13.49
N GLN A 836 21.25 27.68 14.02
CA GLN A 836 22.47 26.92 14.34
C GLN A 836 23.26 26.51 13.09
N PRO A 837 22.67 25.90 12.05
CA PRO A 837 23.40 25.57 10.82
C PRO A 837 24.02 26.81 10.17
N SER A 838 23.31 27.94 10.18
CA SER A 838 23.79 29.21 9.62
C SER A 838 25.03 29.79 10.29
N LYS A 839 25.44 29.31 11.48
CA LYS A 839 26.65 29.77 12.18
C LYS A 839 27.93 29.19 11.57
N TYR A 840 27.83 28.13 10.78
CA TYR A 840 28.98 27.45 10.21
C TYR A 840 29.37 28.05 8.84
N PRO A 841 30.67 28.11 8.50
CA PRO A 841 31.12 28.69 7.24
C PRO A 841 30.51 27.99 6.02
N GLY A 842 29.88 28.77 5.14
CA GLY A 842 29.26 28.26 3.90
C GLY A 842 27.96 27.48 4.10
N CYS A 843 27.48 27.32 5.33
CA CYS A 843 26.18 26.72 5.61
C CYS A 843 25.09 27.79 5.65
N GLU A 844 23.89 27.41 5.22
CA GLU A 844 22.66 28.18 5.44
C GLU A 844 21.71 27.38 6.34
N GLY A 845 20.75 28.09 6.93
CA GLY A 845 19.62 27.48 7.63
C GLY A 845 18.70 26.73 6.66
N SER A 846 17.79 25.92 7.20
CA SER A 846 16.85 25.15 6.38
C SER A 846 16.08 26.05 5.40
N ARG A 847 16.19 25.72 4.11
CA ARG A 847 15.55 26.46 3.00
C ARG A 847 14.06 26.15 2.89
N SER A 848 13.62 25.07 3.53
CA SER A 848 12.23 24.59 3.57
C SER A 848 11.72 24.50 5.00
N LEU A 849 12.14 25.43 5.88
CA LEU A 849 11.84 25.39 7.33
C LEU A 849 10.36 25.20 7.66
N SER A 850 9.47 25.85 6.90
CA SER A 850 8.02 25.73 7.11
C SER A 850 7.50 24.31 6.85
N ASP A 851 8.12 23.60 5.91
CA ASP A 851 7.80 22.21 5.60
C ASP A 851 8.37 21.29 6.67
N SER A 852 9.61 21.52 7.11
CA SER A 852 10.21 20.78 8.21
C SER A 852 9.39 20.88 9.51
N ILE A 853 8.90 22.08 9.86
CA ILE A 853 8.04 22.28 11.04
C ILE A 853 6.73 21.50 10.90
N SER A 854 6.12 21.55 9.71
CA SER A 854 4.86 20.84 9.42
C SER A 854 5.03 19.32 9.50
N ASP A 855 6.13 18.80 8.94
CA ASP A 855 6.46 17.38 9.00
C ASP A 855 6.79 16.91 10.42
N LEU A 856 7.44 17.73 11.25
CA LEU A 856 7.64 17.41 12.67
C LEU A 856 6.32 17.31 13.44
N LYS A 857 5.38 18.23 13.17
CA LYS A 857 4.01 18.17 13.74
C LYS A 857 3.28 16.89 13.28
N ALA A 858 3.43 16.51 12.01
CA ALA A 858 2.90 15.25 11.46
C ALA A 858 3.51 14.01 12.15
N GLN A 859 4.83 13.98 12.36
CA GLN A 859 5.52 12.91 13.10
C GLN A 859 5.03 12.79 14.56
N ILE A 860 4.80 13.92 15.24
CA ILE A 860 4.22 13.95 16.60
C ILE A 860 2.79 13.38 16.59
N ALA A 861 1.96 13.77 15.62
CA ALA A 861 0.60 13.26 15.47
C ALA A 861 0.58 11.75 15.26
N ALA A 862 1.47 11.23 14.39
CA ALA A 862 1.64 9.80 14.16
C ALA A 862 2.02 9.06 15.45
N ASN A 863 2.97 9.57 16.24
CA ASN A 863 3.35 8.96 17.52
C ASN A 863 2.17 8.93 18.51
N ASN A 864 1.41 10.04 18.61
CA ASN A 864 0.24 10.11 19.49
C ASN A 864 -0.86 9.12 19.09
N LYS A 865 -1.07 8.87 17.78
CA LYS A 865 -1.97 7.83 17.30
C LYS A 865 -1.53 6.45 17.81
N GLY A 866 -0.24 6.15 17.72
CA GLY A 866 0.33 4.91 18.25
C GLY A 866 0.09 4.74 19.75
N ILE A 867 0.30 5.81 20.53
CA ILE A 867 0.08 5.84 21.98
C ILE A 867 -1.39 5.56 22.34
N SER A 868 -2.33 6.20 21.65
CA SER A 868 -3.76 6.02 21.87
C SER A 868 -4.21 4.58 21.63
N LEU A 869 -3.76 3.97 20.53
CA LEU A 869 -4.08 2.58 20.21
C LEU A 869 -3.43 1.60 21.18
N LEU A 870 -2.19 1.86 21.60
CA LEU A 870 -1.48 1.03 22.57
C LEU A 870 -2.14 1.09 23.97
N ASN A 871 -2.56 2.28 24.41
CA ASN A 871 -3.32 2.43 25.66
C ASN A 871 -4.66 1.70 25.58
N SER A 872 -5.34 1.74 24.43
CA SER A 872 -6.58 0.98 24.21
C SER A 872 -6.36 -0.53 24.29
N LEU A 873 -5.22 -1.01 23.78
CA LEU A 873 -4.81 -2.42 23.88
C LEU A 873 -4.53 -2.81 25.34
N ILE A 874 -3.82 -1.97 26.09
CA ILE A 874 -3.53 -2.16 27.52
C ILE A 874 -4.81 -2.14 28.35
N ASP A 875 -5.74 -1.23 28.05
CA ASP A 875 -7.03 -1.16 28.71
C ASP A 875 -7.82 -2.45 28.47
N SER A 876 -7.67 -3.08 27.30
CA SER A 876 -8.40 -4.31 26.95
C SER A 876 -7.82 -5.56 27.63
N PHE A 877 -6.49 -5.69 27.71
CA PHE A 877 -5.82 -6.94 28.12
C PHE A 877 -4.94 -6.84 29.37
N SER A 878 -4.83 -5.66 29.98
CA SER A 878 -3.82 -5.31 31.01
C SER A 878 -2.39 -5.16 30.46
N LEU A 879 -1.58 -4.37 31.17
CA LEU A 879 -0.18 -4.14 30.79
C LEU A 879 0.66 -5.41 30.83
N GLU A 880 0.43 -6.28 31.82
CA GLU A 880 1.21 -7.49 32.04
C GLU A 880 1.08 -8.46 30.85
N VAL A 881 -0.14 -8.71 30.39
CA VAL A 881 -0.42 -9.56 29.23
C VAL A 881 0.18 -8.97 27.96
N VAL A 882 0.01 -7.66 27.72
CA VAL A 882 0.54 -6.99 26.52
C VAL A 882 2.07 -7.11 26.47
N GLN A 883 2.77 -6.90 27.59
CA GLN A 883 4.24 -7.03 27.65
C GLN A 883 4.71 -8.49 27.56
N PHE A 884 3.94 -9.43 28.11
CA PHE A 884 4.24 -10.86 27.99
C PHE A 884 4.22 -11.33 26.52
N TYR A 885 3.14 -11.01 25.78
CA TYR A 885 3.06 -11.38 24.37
C TYR A 885 4.02 -10.59 23.48
N MET A 886 4.33 -9.33 23.82
CA MET A 886 5.41 -8.58 23.17
C MET A 886 6.75 -9.34 23.23
N GLN A 887 7.13 -9.83 24.43
CA GLN A 887 8.37 -10.59 24.59
C GLN A 887 8.33 -11.91 23.83
N ALA A 888 7.21 -12.63 23.89
CA ALA A 888 7.04 -13.89 23.18
C ALA A 888 7.15 -13.75 21.65
N ILE A 889 6.66 -12.63 21.08
CA ILE A 889 6.80 -12.31 19.65
C ILE A 889 8.27 -12.08 19.27
N GLN A 890 9.05 -11.42 20.14
CA GLN A 890 10.48 -11.24 19.94
C GLN A 890 11.24 -12.56 20.04
N ASP A 891 10.91 -13.41 21.02
CA ASP A 891 11.56 -14.72 21.19
C ASP A 891 11.25 -15.68 20.02
N ASN A 892 10.06 -15.59 19.42
CA ASN A 892 9.72 -16.31 18.20
C ASN A 892 10.59 -15.88 17.00
N ALA A 893 10.81 -14.57 16.82
CA ALA A 893 11.68 -14.06 15.77
C ALA A 893 13.15 -14.49 15.97
N GLU A 894 13.64 -14.46 17.21
CA GLU A 894 14.96 -15.00 17.58
C GLU A 894 15.08 -16.48 17.18
N THR A 895 14.06 -17.29 17.51
CA THR A 895 14.04 -18.72 17.19
C THR A 895 14.10 -18.95 15.67
N ALA A 896 13.36 -18.18 14.89
CA ALA A 896 13.37 -18.27 13.42
C ALA A 896 14.77 -17.96 12.83
N VAL A 897 15.47 -16.95 13.36
CA VAL A 897 16.84 -16.61 12.93
C VAL A 897 17.83 -17.70 13.35
N ARG A 898 17.73 -18.22 14.58
CA ARG A 898 18.59 -19.32 15.04
C ARG A 898 18.45 -20.55 14.15
N GLU A 899 17.23 -20.91 13.75
CA GLU A 899 16.99 -22.06 12.86
C GLU A 899 17.49 -21.81 11.44
N LEU A 900 17.37 -20.59 10.91
CA LEU A 900 18.02 -20.20 9.65
C LEU A 900 19.52 -20.47 9.73
N LEU A 901 20.20 -19.94 10.74
CA LEU A 901 21.65 -20.06 10.90
C LEU A 901 22.10 -21.52 11.09
N LYS A 902 21.40 -22.30 11.93
CA LYS A 902 21.67 -23.75 12.09
C LYS A 902 21.50 -24.50 10.78
N SER A 903 20.46 -24.19 10.01
CA SER A 903 20.23 -24.83 8.71
C SER A 903 21.34 -24.51 7.71
N PHE A 904 21.85 -23.28 7.73
CA PHE A 904 22.95 -22.86 6.89
C PHE A 904 24.26 -23.56 7.27
N SER A 905 24.56 -23.64 8.58
CA SER A 905 25.72 -24.38 9.10
C SER A 905 25.69 -25.87 8.76
N ARG A 906 24.51 -26.50 8.76
CA ARG A 906 24.31 -27.88 8.29
C ARG A 906 24.58 -28.05 6.79
N LYS A 907 24.17 -27.06 5.98
CA LYS A 907 24.33 -27.11 4.51
C LYS A 907 25.78 -26.88 4.08
N TYR A 908 26.51 -26.01 4.78
CA TYR A 908 27.90 -25.67 4.49
C TYR A 908 28.82 -25.98 5.68
N PRO A 909 28.96 -27.27 6.06
CA PRO A 909 29.78 -27.65 7.20
C PRO A 909 31.24 -27.24 6.98
N ASN A 910 31.90 -26.76 8.03
CA ASN A 910 33.30 -26.31 8.01
C ASN A 910 33.63 -25.18 7.02
N THR A 911 32.63 -24.49 6.47
CA THR A 911 32.85 -23.32 5.60
C THR A 911 32.91 -22.06 6.46
N LYS A 912 34.05 -21.38 6.48
CA LYS A 912 34.14 -20.02 7.02
C LYS A 912 33.43 -19.09 6.05
N LEU A 913 32.32 -18.51 6.46
CA LEU A 913 31.57 -17.56 5.63
C LEU A 913 32.31 -16.24 5.66
N SER A 914 32.87 -15.84 4.53
CA SER A 914 33.48 -14.53 4.40
C SER A 914 33.25 -13.97 3.02
N ALA A 915 33.08 -12.65 2.98
CA ALA A 915 32.99 -11.89 1.75
C ALA A 915 33.61 -10.53 1.98
N TRP A 916 33.95 -9.88 0.88
CA TRP A 916 34.36 -8.49 0.88
C TRP A 916 33.89 -7.85 -0.43
N ASP A 917 33.76 -6.53 -0.38
CA ASP A 917 33.59 -5.65 -1.52
C ASP A 917 34.19 -4.29 -1.13
N GLN A 918 34.16 -3.30 -2.01
CA GLN A 918 34.79 -2.00 -1.75
C GLN A 918 33.96 -0.86 -2.36
N ILE A 919 34.14 0.33 -1.78
CA ILE A 919 33.63 1.60 -2.30
C ILE A 919 34.42 1.98 -3.56
N ASP A 920 33.87 2.83 -4.42
CA ASP A 920 34.52 3.27 -5.68
C ASP A 920 35.88 3.97 -5.48
N ASP A 921 36.17 4.45 -4.27
CA ASP A 921 37.50 5.00 -3.90
C ASP A 921 38.53 3.94 -3.49
N GLY A 922 38.13 2.67 -3.44
CA GLY A 922 38.95 1.53 -3.04
C GLY A 922 38.87 1.15 -1.56
N THR A 923 38.09 1.85 -0.73
CA THR A 923 37.94 1.52 0.69
C THR A 923 37.22 0.18 0.86
N PRO A 924 37.84 -0.82 1.52
CA PRO A 924 37.26 -2.17 1.63
C PRO A 924 36.22 -2.26 2.76
N ILE A 925 35.20 -3.10 2.54
CA ILE A 925 34.26 -3.58 3.55
C ILE A 925 34.37 -5.10 3.58
N GLN A 926 34.78 -5.64 4.73
CA GLN A 926 35.07 -7.06 4.90
C GLN A 926 34.18 -7.65 5.99
N LEU A 927 33.68 -8.86 5.77
CA LEU A 927 32.86 -9.58 6.73
C LEU A 927 33.31 -11.04 6.83
N SER A 928 33.40 -11.51 8.08
CA SER A 928 33.49 -12.92 8.43
C SER A 928 32.34 -13.30 9.36
N ILE A 929 31.60 -14.35 9.03
CA ILE A 929 30.48 -14.87 9.85
C ILE A 929 30.88 -16.21 10.46
N THR A 930 30.81 -16.32 11.78
CA THR A 930 31.02 -17.57 12.51
C THR A 930 29.70 -18.00 13.16
N ILE A 931 29.19 -19.16 12.77
CA ILE A 931 27.90 -19.69 13.28
C ILE A 931 28.16 -20.83 14.26
N ASP A 932 27.59 -20.75 15.45
CA ASP A 932 27.49 -21.88 16.38
C ASP A 932 26.36 -22.82 15.93
N ASN A 933 26.73 -24.03 15.50
CA ASN A 933 25.80 -25.01 14.97
C ASN A 933 24.83 -25.61 16.02
N LYS A 934 25.14 -25.50 17.32
CA LYS A 934 24.29 -26.00 18.41
C LYS A 934 23.28 -24.96 18.82
N THR A 935 23.73 -23.74 19.10
CA THR A 935 22.88 -22.67 19.65
C THR A 935 22.19 -21.85 18.57
N GLY A 936 22.73 -21.83 17.34
CA GLY A 936 22.28 -20.93 16.28
C GLY A 936 22.65 -19.46 16.52
N SER A 937 23.54 -19.17 17.47
CA SER A 937 24.14 -17.84 17.61
C SER A 937 25.21 -17.61 16.53
N ALA A 938 25.44 -16.36 16.14
CA ALA A 938 26.46 -16.03 15.15
C ALA A 938 27.23 -14.75 15.48
N ILE A 939 28.52 -14.74 15.14
CA ILE A 939 29.39 -13.56 15.21
C ILE A 939 29.54 -13.01 13.80
N PHE A 940 29.19 -11.74 13.61
CA PHE A 940 29.40 -10.97 12.38
C PHE A 940 30.57 -10.03 12.63
N ASP A 941 31.74 -10.41 12.12
CA ASP A 941 33.01 -9.74 12.37
C ASP A 941 33.45 -8.94 11.14
N PHE A 942 33.53 -7.62 11.31
CA PHE A 942 33.92 -6.66 10.26
C PHE A 942 35.41 -6.27 10.32
N GLU A 943 36.25 -7.01 11.04
CA GLU A 943 37.70 -6.87 11.01
C GLU A 943 38.24 -6.90 9.56
N GLY A 944 39.15 -5.98 9.24
CA GLY A 944 39.67 -5.77 7.88
C GLY A 944 38.97 -4.67 7.08
N THR A 945 37.84 -4.14 7.58
CA THR A 945 37.18 -2.96 7.00
C THR A 945 38.06 -1.72 7.07
N GLY A 946 38.03 -0.89 6.01
CA GLY A 946 38.84 0.31 5.87
C GLY A 946 38.59 1.37 6.95
N LYS A 947 39.55 2.29 7.10
CA LYS A 947 39.46 3.41 8.04
C LYS A 947 38.33 4.38 7.66
N GLN A 948 37.91 5.20 8.62
CA GLN A 948 37.04 6.35 8.38
C GLN A 948 37.55 7.15 7.17
N ILE A 949 36.65 7.50 6.25
CA ILE A 949 36.95 8.31 5.08
C ILE A 949 36.82 9.79 5.44
N TYR A 950 37.71 10.63 4.92
CA TYR A 950 37.53 12.08 4.96
C TYR A 950 36.54 12.52 3.86
N GLY A 951 35.27 12.27 4.13
CA GLY A 951 34.14 12.39 3.19
C GLY A 951 32.86 11.88 3.85
N ASN A 952 31.80 11.70 3.07
CA ASN A 952 30.46 11.44 3.58
C ASN A 952 29.98 9.99 3.50
N LEU A 953 30.81 9.08 3.01
CA LEU A 953 30.47 7.66 2.87
C LEU A 953 30.58 6.88 4.20
N ASN A 954 30.90 7.56 5.30
CA ASN A 954 30.97 6.92 6.61
C ASN A 954 29.58 6.49 7.09
N ALA A 955 29.45 5.24 7.51
CA ALA A 955 28.21 4.66 7.98
C ALA A 955 28.26 4.43 9.50
N PRO A 956 27.35 5.02 10.28
CA PRO A 956 27.21 4.68 11.70
C PRO A 956 26.94 3.19 11.93
N ARG A 957 27.33 2.69 13.12
CA ARG A 957 27.06 1.31 13.57
C ARG A 957 25.60 0.90 13.37
N ALA A 958 24.68 1.83 13.59
CA ALA A 958 23.24 1.67 13.43
C ALA A 958 22.82 1.23 12.01
N ILE A 959 23.53 1.67 10.96
CA ILE A 959 23.29 1.26 9.57
C ILE A 959 23.69 -0.21 9.39
N THR A 960 24.85 -0.61 9.93
CA THR A 960 25.33 -2.00 9.82
C THR A 960 24.33 -2.98 10.45
N SER A 961 23.79 -2.65 11.63
CA SER A 961 22.72 -3.43 12.26
C SER A 961 21.46 -3.54 11.39
N SER A 962 21.11 -2.46 10.69
CA SER A 962 19.95 -2.42 9.79
C SER A 962 20.15 -3.27 8.53
N ALA A 963 21.35 -3.29 7.96
CA ALA A 963 21.70 -4.19 6.86
C ALA A 963 21.63 -5.67 7.30
N ILE A 964 22.13 -6.01 8.49
CA ILE A 964 22.10 -7.38 9.02
C ILE A 964 20.66 -7.85 9.24
N ILE A 965 19.82 -7.07 9.93
CA ILE A 965 18.43 -7.46 10.18
C ILE A 965 17.64 -7.63 8.88
N TYR A 966 17.86 -6.74 7.90
CA TYR A 966 17.25 -6.83 6.58
C TYR A 966 17.63 -8.12 5.85
N VAL A 967 18.92 -8.46 5.79
CA VAL A 967 19.37 -9.67 5.08
C VAL A 967 18.87 -10.93 5.77
N LEU A 968 18.98 -11.01 7.10
CA LEU A 968 18.46 -12.16 7.85
C LEU A 968 16.96 -12.35 7.62
N ARG A 969 16.19 -11.26 7.61
CA ARG A 969 14.75 -11.32 7.32
C ARG A 969 14.48 -11.77 5.89
N SER A 970 15.25 -11.28 4.92
CA SER A 970 15.06 -11.58 3.48
C SER A 970 15.44 -13.02 3.13
N LEU A 971 16.34 -13.64 3.91
CA LEU A 971 16.70 -15.06 3.76
C LEU A 971 15.67 -16.02 4.38
N ILE A 972 14.68 -15.51 5.12
CA ILE A 972 13.60 -16.30 5.72
C ILE A 972 12.37 -16.22 4.82
N SER A 973 12.07 -17.31 4.10
CA SER A 973 10.92 -17.43 3.17
C SER A 973 9.54 -17.54 3.82
N GLU A 974 9.37 -17.01 5.03
CA GLU A 974 8.12 -17.07 5.79
C GLU A 974 7.78 -15.70 6.37
N SER A 975 6.50 -15.50 6.72
CA SER A 975 6.05 -14.29 7.40
C SER A 975 6.43 -14.35 8.87
N ILE A 976 7.57 -13.76 9.23
CA ILE A 976 7.92 -13.48 10.63
C ILE A 976 7.79 -11.98 10.90
N PRO A 977 7.24 -11.56 12.06
CA PRO A 977 7.26 -10.16 12.48
C PRO A 977 8.69 -9.65 12.55
N LEU A 978 8.97 -8.49 11.97
CA LEU A 978 10.28 -7.86 12.07
C LEU A 978 10.37 -7.11 13.40
N ASN A 979 11.25 -7.57 14.28
CA ASN A 979 11.44 -7.00 15.61
C ASN A 979 12.87 -7.24 16.13
N GLN A 980 13.16 -6.80 17.36
CA GLN A 980 14.48 -6.90 17.99
C GLN A 980 15.00 -8.35 18.12
N GLY A 981 14.10 -9.34 18.17
CA GLY A 981 14.44 -10.76 18.26
C GLY A 981 15.35 -11.23 17.12
N CYS A 982 15.23 -10.65 15.93
CA CYS A 982 16.08 -11.00 14.79
C CYS A 982 17.58 -10.72 15.01
N LEU A 983 17.92 -9.78 15.91
CA LEU A 983 19.30 -9.40 16.23
C LEU A 983 19.81 -10.02 17.53
N LYS A 984 18.91 -10.48 18.41
CA LYS A 984 19.27 -11.10 19.70
C LYS A 984 20.28 -12.25 19.62
N PRO A 985 20.29 -13.13 18.60
CA PRO A 985 21.30 -14.20 18.48
C PRO A 985 22.61 -13.75 17.82
N ILE A 986 22.77 -12.47 17.49
CA ILE A 986 23.86 -11.95 16.66
C ILE A 986 24.82 -11.07 17.48
N ASP A 987 26.10 -11.43 17.51
CA ASP A 987 27.19 -10.60 18.02
C ASP A 987 27.83 -9.81 16.86
N ILE A 988 27.67 -8.48 16.86
CA ILE A 988 28.16 -7.60 15.78
C ILE A 988 29.46 -6.94 16.23
N ARG A 989 30.57 -7.26 15.59
CA ARG A 989 31.90 -6.71 15.88
C ARG A 989 32.34 -5.78 14.76
N ILE A 990 32.46 -4.50 15.10
CA ILE A 990 32.93 -3.46 14.19
C ILE A 990 34.12 -2.76 14.85
N PRO A 991 35.31 -2.71 14.22
CA PRO A 991 36.46 -2.02 14.79
C PRO A 991 36.25 -0.50 14.84
N GLU A 992 36.69 0.15 15.92
CA GLU A 992 36.60 1.62 16.08
C GLU A 992 37.45 2.38 15.04
N GLY A 993 36.95 3.55 14.62
CA GLY A 993 37.64 4.41 13.65
C GLY A 993 37.67 3.85 12.22
N THR A 994 36.78 2.91 11.92
CA THR A 994 36.54 2.39 10.57
C THR A 994 35.41 3.16 9.90
N LEU A 995 35.23 2.94 8.59
CA LEU A 995 34.09 3.46 7.84
C LEU A 995 32.73 3.14 8.49
N LEU A 996 32.63 2.00 9.19
CA LEU A 996 31.40 1.49 9.82
C LEU A 996 31.25 1.89 11.30
N ALA A 997 32.27 2.54 11.87
CA ALA A 997 32.27 3.11 13.20
C ALA A 997 33.09 4.42 13.19
N PRO A 998 32.60 5.44 12.45
CA PRO A 998 33.29 6.72 12.36
C PRO A 998 33.19 7.52 13.67
N GLY A 999 34.08 8.50 13.82
CA GLY A 999 34.00 9.50 14.87
C GLY A 999 32.76 10.40 14.72
N LYS A 1000 32.34 11.02 15.83
CA LYS A 1000 31.11 11.82 15.93
C LYS A 1000 31.04 13.04 15.00
N GLU A 1001 32.18 13.50 14.49
CA GLU A 1001 32.31 14.71 13.66
C GLU A 1001 32.35 14.37 12.16
N ALA A 1002 32.48 13.09 11.80
CA ALA A 1002 32.55 12.68 10.40
C ALA A 1002 31.21 12.88 9.68
N ALA A 1003 31.27 13.33 8.44
CA ALA A 1003 30.12 13.33 7.53
C ALA A 1003 29.61 11.91 7.26
N THR A 1004 28.28 11.74 7.19
CA THR A 1004 27.61 10.42 7.15
C THR A 1004 26.52 10.27 6.12
N VAL A 1005 26.16 11.33 5.39
CA VAL A 1005 24.97 11.31 4.51
C VAL A 1005 25.04 10.21 3.45
N GLY A 1006 26.20 10.01 2.83
CA GLY A 1006 26.44 8.93 1.87
C GLY A 1006 26.54 7.54 2.51
N GLY A 1007 26.82 7.46 3.80
CA GLY A 1007 26.80 6.21 4.56
C GLY A 1007 25.44 5.52 4.52
N ASN A 1008 24.37 6.31 4.65
CA ASN A 1008 22.98 5.83 4.67
C ASN A 1008 22.50 5.29 3.32
N VAL A 1009 22.87 5.94 2.22
CA VAL A 1009 22.33 5.65 0.89
C VAL A 1009 23.27 4.86 -0.01
N GLU A 1010 24.58 4.94 0.19
CA GLU A 1010 25.58 4.25 -0.64
C GLU A 1010 26.29 3.12 0.11
N THR A 1011 26.89 3.41 1.26
CA THR A 1011 27.65 2.39 2.02
C THR A 1011 26.74 1.29 2.56
N SER A 1012 25.52 1.62 2.97
CA SER A 1012 24.51 0.66 3.40
C SER A 1012 24.18 -0.40 2.33
N GLN A 1013 24.14 0.01 1.06
CA GLN A 1013 23.95 -0.88 -0.09
C GLN A 1013 25.11 -1.86 -0.17
N ARG A 1014 26.34 -1.35 -0.01
CA ARG A 1014 27.55 -2.17 -0.05
C ARG A 1014 27.66 -3.17 1.09
N ILE A 1015 27.29 -2.77 2.31
CA ILE A 1015 27.23 -3.68 3.47
C ILE A 1015 26.25 -4.81 3.17
N THR A 1016 25.09 -4.49 2.60
CA THR A 1016 24.07 -5.48 2.23
C THR A 1016 24.59 -6.47 1.17
N ASP A 1017 25.23 -5.96 0.12
CA ASP A 1017 25.87 -6.77 -0.92
C ASP A 1017 26.92 -7.73 -0.33
N VAL A 1018 27.74 -7.28 0.62
CA VAL A 1018 28.77 -8.11 1.29
C VAL A 1018 28.12 -9.21 2.13
N ILE A 1019 27.07 -8.91 2.90
CA ILE A 1019 26.38 -9.91 3.71
C ILE A 1019 25.71 -10.96 2.80
N LEU A 1020 24.99 -10.54 1.75
CA LEU A 1020 24.36 -11.45 0.80
C LEU A 1020 25.39 -12.33 0.07
N ARG A 1021 26.55 -11.77 -0.28
CA ARG A 1021 27.68 -12.51 -0.86
C ARG A 1021 28.22 -13.56 0.09
N ALA A 1022 28.37 -13.24 1.38
CA ALA A 1022 28.83 -14.20 2.39
C ALA A 1022 27.88 -15.39 2.54
N PHE A 1023 26.56 -15.15 2.39
CA PHE A 1023 25.54 -16.20 2.36
C PHE A 1023 25.37 -16.87 0.97
N ARG A 1024 26.09 -16.41 -0.06
CA ARG A 1024 25.99 -16.90 -1.45
C ARG A 1024 24.55 -16.84 -1.98
N ALA A 1025 23.82 -15.79 -1.64
CA ALA A 1025 22.37 -15.70 -1.86
C ALA A 1025 22.01 -15.29 -3.30
N MET A 1026 22.70 -14.29 -3.85
CA MET A 1026 22.41 -13.67 -5.15
C MET A 1026 23.62 -12.91 -5.70
N GLY A 1027 23.59 -12.55 -6.99
CA GLY A 1027 24.47 -11.51 -7.55
C GLY A 1027 24.18 -10.14 -6.92
N ALA A 1028 25.13 -9.21 -6.98
CA ALA A 1028 24.91 -7.85 -6.48
C ALA A 1028 23.81 -7.16 -7.27
N SER A 1029 22.95 -6.42 -6.59
CA SER A 1029 22.06 -5.47 -7.27
C SER A 1029 22.84 -4.21 -7.66
N GLN A 1030 22.16 -3.17 -8.16
CA GLN A 1030 22.79 -1.92 -8.59
C GLN A 1030 23.72 -1.29 -7.54
N GLY A 1031 23.54 -1.56 -6.24
CA GLY A 1031 24.49 -1.21 -5.18
C GLY A 1031 24.66 0.29 -4.91
N THR A 1032 23.66 1.10 -5.24
CA THR A 1032 23.61 2.56 -5.07
C THR A 1032 22.15 3.03 -5.05
N CYS A 1033 21.85 4.16 -4.40
CA CYS A 1033 20.54 4.81 -4.46
C CYS A 1033 20.44 5.87 -5.58
N ASN A 1034 21.55 6.19 -6.26
CA ASN A 1034 21.64 7.22 -7.31
C ASN A 1034 20.97 8.54 -6.89
N ASN A 1035 21.45 9.17 -5.81
CA ASN A 1035 20.82 10.34 -5.23
C ASN A 1035 21.05 11.58 -6.09
N LEU A 1036 20.00 12.06 -6.75
CA LEU A 1036 19.98 13.31 -7.49
C LEU A 1036 19.42 14.41 -6.60
N THR A 1037 20.13 15.53 -6.49
CA THR A 1037 19.61 16.76 -5.89
C THR A 1037 19.77 17.93 -6.83
N PHE A 1038 18.81 18.85 -6.85
CA PHE A 1038 18.97 20.13 -7.52
C PHE A 1038 18.13 21.21 -6.83
N GLY A 1039 18.54 22.46 -6.96
CA GLY A 1039 17.78 23.56 -6.35
C GLY A 1039 18.49 24.91 -6.45
N LYS A 1040 17.85 25.91 -5.85
CA LYS A 1040 18.37 27.27 -5.65
C LYS A 1040 17.74 27.86 -4.39
N ALA A 1041 18.02 29.12 -4.08
CA ALA A 1041 17.31 29.83 -3.01
C ALA A 1041 15.79 29.77 -3.23
N GLY A 1042 15.06 29.24 -2.25
CA GLY A 1042 13.60 29.09 -2.26
C GLY A 1042 13.07 27.66 -2.38
N PHE A 1043 13.79 26.73 -3.03
CA PHE A 1043 13.37 25.33 -3.13
C PHE A 1043 14.54 24.35 -3.29
N GLY A 1044 14.32 23.09 -2.89
CA GLY A 1044 15.24 21.99 -3.12
C GLY A 1044 14.51 20.73 -3.57
N TYR A 1045 15.11 20.03 -4.53
CA TYR A 1045 14.70 18.70 -4.97
C TYR A 1045 15.76 17.68 -4.56
N TYR A 1046 15.30 16.53 -4.11
CA TYR A 1046 16.06 15.31 -3.89
C TYR A 1046 15.34 14.20 -4.64
N GLU A 1047 15.97 13.12 -5.07
CA GLU A 1047 15.34 11.87 -5.52
C GLU A 1047 16.37 10.74 -5.49
N THR A 1048 15.96 9.52 -5.14
CA THR A 1048 16.74 8.31 -5.41
C THR A 1048 16.21 7.62 -6.66
N ILE A 1049 17.09 7.17 -7.54
CA ILE A 1049 16.71 6.59 -8.83
C ILE A 1049 17.02 5.09 -8.83
N ALA A 1050 16.05 4.29 -9.27
CA ALA A 1050 16.16 2.84 -9.33
C ALA A 1050 17.17 2.30 -10.37
N GLY A 1051 17.43 0.99 -10.33
CA GLY A 1051 18.31 0.31 -11.28
C GLY A 1051 18.05 -1.18 -11.34
N GLY A 1052 19.08 -1.96 -11.68
CA GLY A 1052 18.97 -3.41 -11.82
C GLY A 1052 19.06 -4.18 -10.51
N ALA A 1053 18.15 -5.13 -10.27
CA ALA A 1053 18.28 -6.10 -9.18
C ALA A 1053 19.21 -7.27 -9.56
N GLY A 1054 19.90 -7.85 -8.58
CA GLY A 1054 20.76 -9.01 -8.80
C GLY A 1054 19.97 -10.28 -9.06
N ALA A 1055 20.51 -11.17 -9.90
CA ALA A 1055 19.92 -12.48 -10.16
C ALA A 1055 20.20 -13.48 -9.03
N GLY A 1056 19.29 -14.42 -8.84
CA GLY A 1056 19.45 -15.51 -7.88
C GLY A 1056 19.51 -16.89 -8.54
N PRO A 1057 19.57 -17.96 -7.72
CA PRO A 1057 19.64 -19.33 -8.23
C PRO A 1057 18.45 -19.76 -9.07
N SER A 1058 17.28 -19.14 -8.88
CA SER A 1058 16.04 -19.54 -9.56
C SER A 1058 15.24 -18.37 -10.15
N TRP A 1059 15.83 -17.18 -10.25
CA TRP A 1059 15.15 -15.99 -10.79
C TRP A 1059 16.13 -15.06 -11.49
N ASP A 1060 15.64 -14.42 -12.56
CA ASP A 1060 16.29 -13.27 -13.18
C ASP A 1060 16.07 -12.02 -12.31
N GLY A 1061 17.02 -11.10 -12.33
CA GLY A 1061 16.91 -9.82 -11.64
C GLY A 1061 15.87 -8.90 -12.29
N GLN A 1062 15.04 -8.28 -11.46
CA GLN A 1062 14.08 -7.27 -11.91
C GLN A 1062 14.78 -5.98 -12.36
N SER A 1063 14.35 -5.45 -13.51
CA SER A 1063 14.87 -4.19 -14.07
C SER A 1063 14.09 -2.97 -13.52
N GLY A 1064 14.77 -1.82 -13.40
CA GLY A 1064 14.16 -0.54 -13.03
C GLY A 1064 13.40 -0.57 -11.70
N VAL A 1065 14.01 -1.12 -10.65
CA VAL A 1065 13.39 -1.23 -9.32
C VAL A 1065 14.34 -0.82 -8.18
N GLN A 1066 13.78 -0.31 -7.09
CA GLN A 1066 14.53 -0.05 -5.86
C GLN A 1066 14.94 -1.35 -5.16
N ILE A 1067 16.14 -1.36 -4.62
CA ILE A 1067 16.75 -2.55 -4.01
C ILE A 1067 17.28 -2.27 -2.60
N HIS A 1068 17.29 -3.33 -1.79
CA HIS A 1068 17.89 -3.40 -0.46
C HIS A 1068 17.52 -2.23 0.46
N MET A 1069 18.43 -1.28 0.69
CA MET A 1069 18.31 -0.28 1.77
C MET A 1069 17.33 0.87 1.50
N THR A 1070 16.75 0.93 0.30
CA THR A 1070 15.72 1.91 -0.08
C THR A 1070 14.51 1.22 -0.70
N ASN A 1071 13.34 1.86 -0.62
CA ASN A 1071 12.14 1.49 -1.39
C ASN A 1071 11.26 2.70 -1.73
N THR A 1072 11.87 3.87 -1.93
CA THR A 1072 11.17 5.12 -2.22
C THR A 1072 10.52 5.11 -3.60
N ARG A 1073 9.40 5.83 -3.74
CA ARG A 1073 8.75 6.04 -5.04
C ARG A 1073 9.43 7.17 -5.82
N SER A 1074 9.42 7.09 -7.15
CA SER A 1074 9.83 8.19 -8.02
C SER A 1074 8.77 9.29 -8.05
N THR A 1075 9.17 10.53 -8.31
CA THR A 1075 8.20 11.58 -8.65
C THR A 1075 7.65 11.32 -10.05
N ASP A 1076 6.32 11.41 -10.21
CA ASP A 1076 5.69 11.26 -11.53
C ASP A 1076 6.21 12.33 -12.50
N PRO A 1077 6.53 11.98 -13.76
CA PRO A 1077 7.03 12.92 -14.76
C PRO A 1077 6.26 14.24 -14.87
N GLU A 1078 4.93 14.19 -14.83
CA GLU A 1078 4.12 15.41 -14.98
C GLU A 1078 4.17 16.29 -13.73
N ILE A 1079 4.24 15.66 -12.55
CA ILE A 1079 4.40 16.37 -11.28
C ILE A 1079 5.77 17.02 -11.20
N LEU A 1080 6.83 16.35 -11.67
CA LEU A 1080 8.18 16.88 -11.74
C LEU A 1080 8.21 18.18 -12.56
N GLU A 1081 7.62 18.17 -13.75
CA GLU A 1081 7.59 19.32 -14.67
C GLU A 1081 6.64 20.43 -14.23
N LYS A 1082 5.53 20.08 -13.58
CA LYS A 1082 4.61 21.07 -13.01
C LYS A 1082 5.22 21.79 -11.80
N ARG A 1083 6.02 21.09 -11.00
CA ARG A 1083 6.55 21.62 -9.74
C ARG A 1083 7.86 22.37 -9.96
N TYR A 1084 8.75 21.84 -10.79
CA TYR A 1084 10.11 22.35 -10.96
C TYR A 1084 10.38 22.84 -12.38
N PRO A 1085 11.29 23.82 -12.57
CA PRO A 1085 11.60 24.40 -13.88
C PRO A 1085 12.51 23.45 -14.70
N CYS A 1086 11.99 22.30 -15.07
CA CYS A 1086 12.71 21.26 -15.81
C CYS A 1086 11.79 20.53 -16.79
N ILE A 1087 12.39 19.79 -17.72
CA ILE A 1087 11.72 18.92 -18.69
C ILE A 1087 12.40 17.56 -18.62
N LEU A 1088 11.64 16.50 -18.39
CA LEU A 1088 12.13 15.13 -18.46
C LEU A 1088 12.01 14.65 -19.92
N HIS A 1089 13.14 14.34 -20.55
CA HIS A 1089 13.19 13.88 -21.94
C HIS A 1089 13.11 12.36 -22.06
N GLU A 1090 13.69 11.64 -21.11
CA GLU A 1090 13.71 10.18 -21.12
C GLU A 1090 13.62 9.61 -19.70
N PHE A 1091 12.76 8.60 -19.53
CA PHE A 1091 12.77 7.71 -18.38
C PHE A 1091 12.50 6.26 -18.83
N SER A 1092 13.57 5.56 -19.19
CA SER A 1092 13.53 4.26 -19.90
C SER A 1092 14.38 3.18 -19.21
N ILE A 1093 14.19 1.91 -19.58
CA ILE A 1093 15.11 0.84 -19.17
C ILE A 1093 16.40 0.94 -19.97
N ARG A 1094 17.53 0.83 -19.28
CA ARG A 1094 18.86 0.76 -19.88
C ARG A 1094 19.15 -0.67 -20.34
N HIS A 1095 18.55 -1.08 -21.46
CA HIS A 1095 18.64 -2.45 -21.96
C HIS A 1095 20.07 -2.97 -22.14
N GLY A 1096 20.30 -4.22 -21.72
CA GLY A 1096 21.60 -4.90 -21.82
C GLY A 1096 22.64 -4.43 -20.80
N SER A 1097 22.21 -3.73 -19.75
CA SER A 1097 23.07 -3.35 -18.63
C SER A 1097 23.16 -4.42 -17.54
N GLY A 1098 22.21 -5.35 -17.47
CA GLY A 1098 22.24 -6.51 -16.57
C GLY A 1098 23.35 -7.51 -16.93
N GLY A 1099 23.99 -8.08 -15.91
CA GLY A 1099 25.01 -9.11 -16.06
C GLY A 1099 24.39 -10.43 -16.51
N ARG A 1100 25.02 -11.11 -17.48
CA ARG A 1100 24.50 -12.36 -18.03
C ARG A 1100 24.78 -13.55 -17.10
N GLY A 1101 23.91 -14.54 -17.11
CA GLY A 1101 24.11 -15.80 -16.38
C GLY A 1101 23.10 -16.86 -16.82
N LEU A 1102 23.04 -17.97 -16.08
CA LEU A 1102 21.91 -18.89 -16.17
C LEU A 1102 20.60 -18.15 -15.87
N ASN A 1103 20.66 -17.24 -14.89
CA ASN A 1103 19.68 -16.19 -14.70
C ASN A 1103 20.39 -14.83 -14.82
N ASN A 1104 19.80 -13.92 -15.60
CA ASN A 1104 20.37 -12.60 -15.91
C ASN A 1104 20.05 -11.60 -14.81
N GLY A 1105 20.98 -10.70 -14.50
CA GLY A 1105 20.70 -9.54 -13.66
C GLY A 1105 19.75 -8.57 -14.35
N GLY A 1106 19.04 -7.77 -13.56
CA GLY A 1106 18.14 -6.76 -14.08
C GLY A 1106 18.86 -5.59 -14.73
N ASP A 1107 18.23 -4.95 -15.70
CA ASP A 1107 18.73 -3.74 -16.33
C ASP A 1107 18.50 -2.50 -15.43
N GLY A 1108 19.43 -1.54 -15.51
CA GLY A 1108 19.29 -0.20 -14.95
C GLY A 1108 18.27 0.66 -15.70
N VAL A 1109 18.29 1.97 -15.44
CA VAL A 1109 17.43 2.96 -16.12
C VAL A 1109 18.25 4.10 -16.71
N VAL A 1110 17.67 4.82 -17.67
CA VAL A 1110 18.14 6.11 -18.15
C VAL A 1110 17.16 7.19 -17.68
N ARG A 1111 17.68 8.29 -17.15
CA ARG A 1111 16.89 9.47 -16.76
C ARG A 1111 17.57 10.73 -17.31
N ASP A 1112 16.92 11.44 -18.22
CA ASP A 1112 17.43 12.65 -18.89
C ASP A 1112 16.56 13.87 -18.55
N ILE A 1113 17.09 14.82 -17.80
CA ILE A 1113 16.37 16.02 -17.33
C ILE A 1113 17.08 17.28 -17.84
N GLU A 1114 16.36 18.09 -18.60
CA GLU A 1114 16.76 19.45 -18.99
C GLU A 1114 16.29 20.47 -17.95
N PHE A 1115 17.14 21.43 -17.58
CA PHE A 1115 16.76 22.53 -16.69
C PHE A 1115 16.46 23.81 -17.47
N ARG A 1116 15.34 24.47 -17.13
CA ARG A 1116 14.86 25.69 -17.83
C ARG A 1116 15.38 26.98 -17.21
N VAL A 1117 15.98 26.90 -16.02
CA VAL A 1117 16.60 28.04 -15.33
C VAL A 1117 17.95 27.61 -14.74
N PRO A 1118 18.86 28.56 -14.45
CA PRO A 1118 20.11 28.22 -13.78
C PRO A 1118 19.89 27.63 -12.38
N LEU A 1119 20.48 26.47 -12.11
CA LEU A 1119 20.32 25.72 -10.87
C LEU A 1119 21.64 25.06 -10.46
N GLN A 1120 21.79 24.80 -9.17
CA GLN A 1120 22.83 23.88 -8.69
C GLN A 1120 22.28 22.46 -8.82
N VAL A 1121 23.07 21.55 -9.42
CA VAL A 1121 22.71 20.14 -9.60
C VAL A 1121 23.82 19.29 -9.01
N SER A 1122 23.45 18.32 -8.19
CA SER A 1122 24.34 17.45 -7.43
C SER A 1122 23.95 15.99 -7.58
N ILE A 1123 24.96 15.12 -7.62
CA ILE A 1123 24.79 13.67 -7.71
C ILE A 1123 25.68 13.00 -6.67
N LEU A 1124 25.09 12.11 -5.86
CA LEU A 1124 25.78 11.24 -4.91
C LEU A 1124 25.44 9.79 -5.25
N SER A 1125 26.39 9.10 -5.87
CA SER A 1125 26.22 7.74 -6.39
C SER A 1125 27.51 6.92 -6.34
N GLU A 1126 27.35 5.61 -6.27
CA GLU A 1126 28.40 4.59 -6.35
C GLU A 1126 28.27 3.73 -7.62
N ARG A 1127 29.14 2.73 -7.76
CA ARG A 1127 29.16 1.76 -8.88
C ARG A 1127 29.37 2.43 -10.25
N ARG A 1128 30.12 3.54 -10.23
CA ARG A 1128 30.64 4.23 -11.42
C ARG A 1128 32.06 3.78 -11.75
N VAL A 1129 32.81 3.33 -10.74
CA VAL A 1129 34.15 2.74 -10.91
C VAL A 1129 34.07 1.21 -10.92
N ILE A 1130 33.32 0.62 -9.99
CA ILE A 1130 33.27 -0.83 -9.75
C ILE A 1130 31.93 -1.40 -10.19
N ALA A 1131 31.97 -2.47 -10.98
CA ALA A 1131 30.77 -3.16 -11.46
C ALA A 1131 30.07 -3.96 -10.34
N PRO A 1132 28.73 -4.04 -10.31
CA PRO A 1132 28.00 -5.03 -9.51
C PRO A 1132 28.44 -6.45 -9.84
N TYR A 1133 28.87 -7.23 -8.84
CA TYR A 1133 29.41 -8.57 -9.07
C TYR A 1133 28.32 -9.57 -9.47
N GLY A 1134 28.67 -10.55 -10.32
CA GLY A 1134 27.87 -11.76 -10.53
C GLY A 1134 28.21 -12.87 -9.53
N MET A 1135 27.36 -13.89 -9.42
CA MET A 1135 27.50 -14.98 -8.44
C MET A 1135 27.48 -16.36 -9.12
N GLU A 1136 28.20 -17.34 -8.56
CA GLU A 1136 28.29 -18.72 -9.06
C GLU A 1136 28.60 -18.84 -10.58
N GLY A 1137 29.44 -17.95 -11.13
CA GLY A 1137 29.82 -17.95 -12.55
C GLY A 1137 29.05 -16.95 -13.42
N GLY A 1138 28.08 -16.23 -12.86
CA GLY A 1138 27.40 -15.12 -13.55
C GLY A 1138 28.33 -13.93 -13.79
N GLU A 1139 28.09 -13.23 -14.90
CA GLU A 1139 28.81 -12.02 -15.29
C GLU A 1139 28.37 -10.82 -14.44
N PRO A 1140 29.27 -9.85 -14.19
CA PRO A 1140 28.94 -8.62 -13.50
C PRO A 1140 27.99 -7.72 -14.32
N GLY A 1141 27.19 -6.92 -13.62
CA GLY A 1141 26.35 -5.89 -14.24
C GLY A 1141 27.18 -4.71 -14.76
N SER A 1142 26.60 -3.93 -15.66
CA SER A 1142 27.22 -2.70 -16.17
C SER A 1142 27.28 -1.63 -15.07
N ARG A 1143 28.38 -0.87 -15.06
CA ARG A 1143 28.54 0.33 -14.23
C ARG A 1143 27.54 1.41 -14.65
N GLY A 1144 27.20 2.26 -13.70
CA GLY A 1144 26.43 3.48 -13.98
C GLY A 1144 27.30 4.55 -14.64
N GLU A 1145 26.66 5.60 -15.15
CA GLU A 1145 27.29 6.76 -15.77
C GLU A 1145 26.43 8.01 -15.52
N ASN A 1146 27.05 9.14 -15.20
CA ASN A 1146 26.37 10.42 -15.02
C ASN A 1146 26.99 11.44 -15.99
N LEU A 1147 26.18 12.00 -16.89
CA LEU A 1147 26.61 12.93 -17.92
C LEU A 1147 25.90 14.28 -17.76
N TRP A 1148 26.67 15.35 -17.79
CA TRP A 1148 26.17 16.70 -18.00
C TRP A 1148 26.26 17.00 -19.50
N LEU A 1149 25.11 17.14 -20.17
CA LEU A 1149 25.04 17.65 -21.53
C LEU A 1149 24.96 19.17 -21.44
N ARG A 1150 26.11 19.82 -21.63
CA ARG A 1150 26.21 21.27 -21.55
C ARG A 1150 25.94 21.88 -22.91
N SER A 1151 25.04 22.85 -22.97
CA SER A 1151 24.74 23.59 -24.20
C SER A 1151 25.98 24.31 -24.71
N ASN A 1152 26.22 24.24 -26.03
CA ASN A 1152 27.30 24.96 -26.68
C ASN A 1152 26.96 26.46 -26.75
N GLU A 1153 27.96 27.34 -26.58
CA GLU A 1153 27.76 28.80 -26.59
C GLU A 1153 27.23 29.32 -27.95
N ASP A 1154 27.47 28.59 -29.03
CA ASP A 1154 27.01 28.91 -30.38
C ASP A 1154 25.62 28.32 -30.71
N GLY A 1155 24.98 27.62 -29.77
CA GLY A 1155 23.67 26.98 -29.93
C GLY A 1155 23.67 25.72 -30.80
N SER A 1156 24.84 25.18 -31.18
CA SER A 1156 24.95 24.02 -32.10
C SER A 1156 24.57 22.65 -31.51
N GLY A 1157 24.04 22.60 -30.29
CA GLY A 1157 23.70 21.38 -29.54
C GLY A 1157 24.44 21.31 -28.20
N HIS A 1158 24.76 20.10 -27.74
CA HIS A 1158 25.37 19.86 -26.44
C HIS A 1158 26.73 19.16 -26.54
N ARG A 1159 27.63 19.50 -25.61
CA ARG A 1159 28.81 18.67 -25.32
C ARG A 1159 28.55 17.79 -24.09
N ALA A 1160 28.87 16.51 -24.18
CA ALA A 1160 28.77 15.60 -23.04
C ALA A 1160 30.00 15.70 -22.14
N VAL A 1161 29.79 15.94 -20.84
CA VAL A 1161 30.82 15.99 -19.81
C VAL A 1161 30.49 14.95 -18.74
N SER A 1162 31.43 14.07 -18.40
CA SER A 1162 31.24 13.14 -17.28
C SER A 1162 31.28 13.88 -15.96
N LEU A 1163 30.25 13.68 -15.11
CA LEU A 1163 30.23 14.19 -13.75
C LEU A 1163 30.89 13.24 -12.75
N GLY A 1164 31.16 11.99 -13.12
CA GLY A 1164 31.58 10.96 -12.16
C GLY A 1164 30.47 10.60 -11.16
N GLY A 1165 30.82 9.88 -10.09
CA GLY A 1165 29.82 9.38 -9.12
C GLY A 1165 29.38 10.39 -8.06
N LYS A 1166 30.24 11.34 -7.70
CA LYS A 1166 30.02 12.32 -6.63
C LYS A 1166 30.40 13.69 -7.15
N ASN A 1167 29.43 14.54 -7.46
CA ASN A 1167 29.69 15.86 -8.02
C ASN A 1167 28.59 16.89 -7.79
N SER A 1168 28.96 18.17 -7.89
CA SER A 1168 28.06 19.32 -7.90
C SER A 1168 28.52 20.32 -8.95
N ALA A 1169 27.59 20.81 -9.76
CA ALA A 1169 27.87 21.84 -10.76
C ALA A 1169 26.69 22.81 -10.91
N TRP A 1170 26.99 24.00 -11.42
CA TRP A 1170 25.98 24.98 -11.83
C TRP A 1170 25.60 24.73 -13.27
N PHE A 1171 24.34 24.35 -13.49
CA PHE A 1171 23.75 24.12 -14.80
C PHE A 1171 23.14 25.41 -15.31
N ALA A 1172 23.35 25.71 -16.59
CA ALA A 1172 22.66 26.79 -17.28
C ALA A 1172 21.27 26.34 -17.73
N ALA A 1173 20.41 27.30 -18.11
CA ALA A 1173 19.18 26.97 -18.81
C ALA A 1173 19.51 26.25 -20.14
N GLY A 1174 18.81 25.16 -20.43
CA GLY A 1174 19.03 24.27 -21.58
C GLY A 1174 20.09 23.18 -21.36
N ASP A 1175 20.76 23.13 -20.20
CA ASP A 1175 21.65 22.03 -19.85
C ASP A 1175 20.88 20.80 -19.35
N HIS A 1176 21.39 19.59 -19.64
CA HIS A 1176 20.78 18.34 -19.20
C HIS A 1176 21.66 17.55 -18.24
N ILE A 1177 21.02 16.88 -17.28
CA ILE A 1177 21.61 15.78 -16.50
C ILE A 1177 21.07 14.44 -17.02
N VAL A 1178 21.97 13.59 -17.53
CA VAL A 1178 21.65 12.22 -17.96
C VAL A 1178 22.26 11.22 -16.98
N ILE A 1179 21.41 10.47 -16.29
CA ILE A 1179 21.79 9.44 -15.34
C ILE A 1179 21.49 8.07 -15.95
N LYS A 1180 22.52 7.27 -16.12
CA LYS A 1180 22.44 5.86 -16.50
C LYS A 1180 22.76 5.03 -15.27
N THR A 1181 21.76 4.39 -14.67
CA THR A 1181 21.99 3.62 -13.43
C THR A 1181 22.64 2.26 -13.72
N PRO A 1182 23.28 1.63 -12.72
CA PRO A 1182 23.91 0.33 -12.88
C PRO A 1182 22.88 -0.79 -13.12
N GLY A 1183 23.30 -1.84 -13.83
CA GLY A 1183 22.55 -3.11 -13.89
C GLY A 1183 22.86 -4.01 -12.69
N GLY A 1184 22.10 -5.10 -12.51
CA GLY A 1184 22.39 -6.14 -11.52
C GLY A 1184 23.36 -7.19 -12.07
N GLY A 1185 24.06 -7.91 -11.19
CA GLY A 1185 24.91 -9.04 -11.55
C GLY A 1185 24.11 -10.32 -11.84
N GLY A 1186 24.60 -11.13 -12.78
CA GLY A 1186 24.01 -12.41 -13.16
C GLY A 1186 24.31 -13.54 -12.16
N TYR A 1187 23.62 -14.67 -12.31
CA TYR A 1187 23.80 -15.88 -11.51
C TYR A 1187 23.99 -17.12 -12.40
N GLY A 1188 24.99 -17.95 -12.11
CA GLY A 1188 25.29 -19.15 -12.91
C GLY A 1188 25.98 -18.82 -14.24
N SER A 1189 26.55 -19.81 -14.91
CA SER A 1189 27.27 -19.60 -16.17
C SER A 1189 26.30 -19.27 -17.31
N PRO A 1190 26.60 -18.24 -18.15
CA PRO A 1190 25.78 -17.92 -19.33
C PRO A 1190 25.67 -19.04 -20.38
N ASN A 1191 26.57 -20.03 -20.32
CA ASN A 1191 26.59 -21.16 -21.24
C ASN A 1191 25.73 -22.35 -20.77
N ASP A 1192 25.20 -22.29 -19.54
CA ASP A 1192 24.33 -23.35 -19.01
C ASP A 1192 22.95 -23.23 -19.67
N THR A 1193 22.36 -24.36 -20.08
CA THR A 1193 21.14 -24.37 -20.90
C THR A 1193 19.85 -24.48 -20.08
N SER A 1194 18.69 -24.20 -20.70
CA SER A 1194 17.37 -24.39 -20.07
C SER A 1194 17.08 -25.86 -19.67
N ALA A 1195 17.76 -26.84 -20.28
CA ALA A 1195 17.71 -28.24 -19.87
C ALA A 1195 18.39 -28.46 -18.50
N ASP A 1196 19.39 -27.64 -18.16
CA ASP A 1196 20.05 -27.62 -16.85
C ASP A 1196 19.15 -26.95 -15.78
N LYS A 1197 18.27 -26.00 -16.19
CA LYS A 1197 17.19 -25.46 -15.32
C LYS A 1197 16.17 -26.53 -14.92
N ALA A 1198 15.85 -27.47 -15.81
CA ALA A 1198 14.82 -28.49 -15.58
C ALA A 1198 15.31 -29.75 -14.84
N THR A 1199 16.61 -30.08 -14.94
CA THR A 1199 17.18 -31.32 -14.39
C THR A 1199 17.98 -31.14 -13.09
N GLY A 1200 18.18 -29.90 -12.61
CA GLY A 1200 18.94 -29.62 -11.39
C GLY A 1200 20.41 -30.08 -11.46
N ALA A 1201 20.93 -30.27 -12.67
CA ALA A 1201 22.22 -30.88 -12.94
C ALA A 1201 23.35 -29.86 -13.05
N ALA A 1202 23.40 -28.88 -12.14
CA ALA A 1202 24.68 -28.25 -11.83
C ALA A 1202 25.46 -29.23 -10.93
N THR A 1203 26.32 -30.04 -11.54
CA THR A 1203 27.19 -31.00 -10.85
C THR A 1203 28.21 -30.29 -9.96
N SER A 1204 27.82 -30.03 -8.71
CA SER A 1204 28.71 -30.09 -7.55
C SER A 1204 27.91 -30.48 -6.32
N SER A 1205 28.16 -31.70 -5.82
CA SER A 1205 27.68 -32.34 -4.60
C SER A 1205 26.78 -31.51 -3.66
N GLY A 1206 25.47 -31.74 -3.72
CA GLY A 1206 24.49 -31.33 -2.73
C GLY A 1206 23.12 -31.12 -3.36
N LYS A 1207 22.19 -32.07 -3.15
CA LYS A 1207 20.79 -31.94 -3.60
C LYS A 1207 20.24 -30.56 -3.19
N PHE A 1208 20.02 -29.70 -4.19
CA PHE A 1208 19.50 -28.35 -4.01
C PHE A 1208 17.98 -28.41 -3.82
N ILE A 1209 17.51 -27.87 -2.70
CA ILE A 1209 16.11 -27.52 -2.47
C ILE A 1209 16.11 -26.00 -2.25
N PRO A 1210 15.37 -25.20 -3.04
CA PRO A 1210 15.37 -23.75 -2.95
C PRO A 1210 14.72 -23.30 -1.63
N ARG A 1211 15.42 -22.43 -0.88
CA ARG A 1211 14.85 -21.72 0.28
C ARG A 1211 14.58 -20.25 0.02
N ALA A 1212 14.81 -19.76 -1.20
CA ALA A 1212 14.29 -18.51 -1.73
C ALA A 1212 13.39 -18.90 -2.91
N GLY A 1213 12.18 -19.38 -2.60
CA GLY A 1213 11.28 -19.97 -3.60
C GLY A 1213 10.12 -19.05 -3.89
N GLY A 1214 10.17 -18.32 -5.01
CA GLY A 1214 9.05 -17.55 -5.58
C GLY A 1214 8.49 -16.43 -4.69
N SER A 1215 7.92 -15.39 -5.28
CA SER A 1215 7.41 -14.27 -4.49
C SER A 1215 6.19 -14.69 -3.65
N VAL A 1216 6.12 -14.20 -2.42
CA VAL A 1216 4.90 -14.28 -1.58
C VAL A 1216 3.71 -13.67 -2.31
N ILE A 1217 3.99 -12.70 -3.18
CA ILE A 1217 3.04 -11.96 -3.99
C ILE A 1217 2.43 -12.82 -5.10
N GLN A 1218 3.20 -13.64 -5.81
CA GLN A 1218 2.63 -14.57 -6.80
C GLN A 1218 1.65 -15.56 -6.16
N ARG A 1219 1.81 -15.85 -4.86
CA ARG A 1219 0.87 -16.67 -4.10
C ARG A 1219 -0.33 -15.87 -3.59
N GLN A 1220 -0.14 -14.59 -3.23
CA GLN A 1220 -1.22 -13.66 -2.84
C GLN A 1220 -2.12 -13.27 -4.02
N SER A 1221 -1.54 -12.90 -5.17
CA SER A 1221 -2.29 -12.54 -6.38
C SER A 1221 -3.04 -13.73 -6.95
N ALA A 1222 -2.52 -14.96 -6.83
CA ALA A 1222 -3.27 -16.17 -7.12
C ALA A 1222 -4.51 -16.31 -6.21
N GLY A 1223 -4.39 -15.95 -4.92
CA GLY A 1223 -5.51 -15.89 -3.98
C GLY A 1223 -6.56 -14.84 -4.35
N GLU A 1224 -6.13 -13.63 -4.73
CA GLU A 1224 -7.01 -12.55 -5.18
C GLU A 1224 -7.71 -12.90 -6.51
N SER A 1225 -7.01 -13.53 -7.45
CA SER A 1225 -7.57 -13.96 -8.75
C SER A 1225 -8.63 -15.06 -8.67
N SER A 1226 -8.74 -15.70 -7.52
CA SER A 1226 -9.72 -16.75 -7.26
C SER A 1226 -10.95 -16.24 -6.49
N ALA A 1227 -10.98 -14.95 -6.14
CA ALA A 1227 -12.14 -14.22 -5.62
C ALA A 1227 -12.98 -13.68 -6.80
#